data_AF-A0A1Y3N7C6-F1
#
_entry.id   AF-A0A1Y3N7C6-F1
#
_cell.length_a   1.000
_cell.length_b   1.000
_cell.length_c   1.000
_cell.angle_alpha   90.00
_cell.angle_beta   90.00
_cell.angle_gamma   90.00
#
_symmetry.space_group_name_H-M   'P 1'
#
loop_
_entity.id
_entity.type
_entity.pdbx_description
1 polymer ?
#
loop_
_entity_poly.entity_id
_entity_poly.type
_entity_poly.pdbx_seq_one_letter_code
_entity_poly.pdbx_strand_id
1 'polypeptide(L)'
;MTSQYFVDKTELIFEINKIINSSNKKNFICLSLNEKFNKSIISNMLIAYYEYSEKESIIFNDTKLSKIKIQSHENDDNNKTEEWKKYLNKFNIIELNMKEYSFGKELKWFLKNITREIKKTNKNFEFRDENELKVIFEDIYKNSNQSLIINNECLALTFMTGTLPIDYYYENSNLSYIFEDEEVRELCEKYLNNKTENNTSNIPNKRRKLNEEDKTRSIEEINNDKVNPEEELIHKKEATIIYEKIKSFYYGYRLFDTSSNKKYVIYCPNSIDKALKNNNIEKYQIEKDINFWYFKNIIQNNYTLLKDVIPLLMEMKEISINSLNYQNDTKLFNRRKKIIFRLVHLGYLGYDSDTENIFIPNKEIQKIFKEFLTPELINYLNKRNILITIFNPGENVYKKFTESRYFVDKTELILQLNDIIDKYDKLKNVCITRPRRFGKTVTVDMIKAYYSYSESKITAFEDKAIANNENWDKYLGKFNVIQLNMLNYFSMDTTLEEGINNIKNEIIECVKKVIPDFKCNYEKGIEEIVKEIYIITGRKIVFIIDEWDFIIRKKEEDMETHIKYMDFLALCIKDKPYIALTYMTGIYPIKGYKNNSSIKGIFWEFSMTSPNNTAKYVGFTDGEVKMLCEKFKNLNQESNNKEESDNLKRTNYKNIKERYNGYQLVDNKNGKKYEIYSPISIIKSFYYNYIDNFWNKTETSSLLFDNINMKFGGLKEDILYLMEDKNNELKINIEKYQNNTMEINSKHEILTHLVHLGYLAYNNEKGTVYIPNKEVHREFEIFNCDKEATK
;
A
#
# COMPACT_ATOMS: atom_id res chain seq x y z
N MET A 1 -41.45 -23.04 -11.34
CA MET A 1 -40.81 -22.67 -12.63
C MET A 1 -41.63 -21.63 -13.43
N THR A 2 -42.43 -20.78 -12.80
CA THR A 2 -43.31 -19.80 -13.48
C THR A 2 -42.72 -18.38 -13.54
N SER A 3 -41.40 -18.26 -13.74
CA SER A 3 -40.74 -16.96 -13.90
C SER A 3 -40.55 -16.66 -15.39
N GLN A 4 -41.04 -15.50 -15.84
CA GLN A 4 -41.01 -14.99 -17.23
C GLN A 4 -39.60 -14.88 -17.86
N TYR A 5 -38.53 -15.12 -17.08
CA TYR A 5 -37.13 -14.98 -17.50
C TYR A 5 -36.31 -16.26 -17.27
N PHE A 6 -36.93 -17.41 -17.00
CA PHE A 6 -36.23 -18.64 -16.67
C PHE A 6 -35.32 -19.14 -17.81
N VAL A 7 -34.04 -19.35 -17.51
CA VAL A 7 -33.10 -20.09 -18.37
C VAL A 7 -32.86 -21.46 -17.76
N ASP A 8 -33.06 -22.49 -18.57
CA ASP A 8 -33.00 -23.88 -18.15
C ASP A 8 -31.55 -24.36 -18.00
N LYS A 9 -31.18 -24.73 -16.76
CA LYS A 9 -29.87 -25.26 -16.35
C LYS A 9 -29.98 -26.64 -15.68
N THR A 10 -31.07 -27.37 -15.95
CA THR A 10 -31.33 -28.68 -15.33
C THR A 10 -30.32 -29.76 -15.70
N GLU A 11 -29.53 -29.57 -16.77
CA GLU A 11 -28.40 -30.45 -17.14
C GLU A 11 -27.34 -30.60 -16.03
N LEU A 12 -27.21 -29.62 -15.12
CA LEU A 12 -26.32 -29.72 -13.96
C LEU A 12 -26.67 -30.92 -13.07
N ILE A 13 -27.97 -31.26 -12.97
CA ILE A 13 -28.44 -32.42 -12.21
C ILE A 13 -27.89 -33.71 -12.82
N PHE A 14 -27.83 -33.79 -14.15
CA PHE A 14 -27.29 -34.94 -14.86
C PHE A 14 -25.79 -35.13 -14.59
N GLU A 15 -25.01 -34.05 -14.59
CA GLU A 15 -23.58 -34.11 -14.26
C GLU A 15 -23.34 -34.48 -12.79
N ILE A 16 -24.16 -33.97 -11.88
CA ILE A 16 -24.12 -34.36 -10.45
C ILE A 16 -24.48 -35.86 -10.31
N ASN A 17 -25.50 -36.35 -11.00
CA ASN A 17 -25.89 -37.76 -11.01
C ASN A 17 -24.79 -38.67 -11.58
N LYS A 18 -24.04 -38.23 -12.60
CA LYS A 18 -22.86 -38.96 -13.08
C LYS A 18 -21.78 -39.07 -12.02
N ILE A 19 -21.50 -37.99 -11.29
CA ILE A 19 -20.53 -38.00 -10.19
C ILE A 19 -20.98 -38.99 -9.12
N ILE A 20 -22.26 -38.99 -8.75
CA ILE A 20 -22.86 -39.95 -7.81
C ILE A 20 -22.69 -41.40 -8.31
N ASN A 21 -22.81 -41.67 -9.62
CA ASN A 21 -22.63 -43.00 -10.21
C ASN A 21 -21.18 -43.46 -10.32
N SER A 22 -20.23 -42.55 -10.54
CA SER A 22 -18.84 -42.87 -10.92
C SER A 22 -17.98 -43.54 -9.83
N SER A 23 -18.56 -43.84 -8.66
CA SER A 23 -18.04 -44.69 -7.58
C SER A 23 -16.53 -45.00 -7.59
N ASN A 24 -15.73 -43.97 -7.30
CA ASN A 24 -14.49 -44.11 -6.55
C ASN A 24 -14.47 -43.05 -5.44
N LYS A 25 -15.11 -43.37 -4.31
CA LYS A 25 -14.78 -42.83 -2.98
C LYS A 25 -14.88 -41.30 -2.79
N LYS A 26 -15.77 -40.60 -3.51
CA LYS A 26 -16.08 -39.18 -3.26
C LYS A 26 -17.58 -39.01 -2.94
N ASN A 27 -17.91 -38.92 -1.65
CA ASN A 27 -19.30 -38.71 -1.17
C ASN A 27 -19.67 -37.22 -1.05
N PHE A 28 -18.83 -36.30 -1.54
CA PHE A 28 -18.98 -34.86 -1.33
C PHE A 28 -18.81 -34.09 -2.63
N ILE A 29 -19.74 -33.17 -2.88
CA ILE A 29 -19.70 -32.23 -4.01
C ILE A 29 -19.72 -30.81 -3.43
N CYS A 30 -18.64 -30.05 -3.67
CA CYS A 30 -18.55 -28.66 -3.27
C CYS A 30 -18.71 -27.75 -4.49
N LEU A 31 -19.69 -26.86 -4.45
CA LEU A 31 -19.91 -25.83 -5.48
C LEU A 31 -19.49 -24.47 -4.93
N SER A 32 -18.25 -24.08 -5.19
CA SER A 32 -17.74 -22.74 -4.84
C SER A 32 -18.04 -21.76 -5.95
N LEU A 33 -19.18 -21.07 -5.83
CA LEU A 33 -19.52 -19.95 -6.71
C LEU A 33 -19.18 -18.62 -6.06
N ASN A 34 -19.09 -17.59 -6.88
CA ASN A 34 -18.93 -16.23 -6.41
C ASN A 34 -20.22 -15.73 -5.73
N GLU A 35 -20.10 -14.91 -4.69
CA GLU A 35 -21.25 -14.48 -3.87
C GLU A 35 -22.36 -13.80 -4.68
N LYS A 36 -21.99 -13.17 -5.80
CA LYS A 36 -22.92 -12.45 -6.69
C LYS A 36 -23.71 -13.37 -7.65
N PHE A 37 -23.47 -14.68 -7.65
CA PHE A 37 -24.02 -15.65 -8.61
C PHE A 37 -25.18 -16.52 -8.04
N ASN A 38 -26.03 -15.94 -7.18
CA ASN A 38 -27.29 -16.50 -6.67
C ASN A 38 -27.29 -18.01 -6.32
N LYS A 39 -26.47 -18.39 -5.33
CA LYS A 39 -26.22 -19.79 -4.92
C LYS A 39 -27.45 -20.54 -4.40
N SER A 40 -28.39 -19.83 -3.78
CA SER A 40 -29.59 -20.42 -3.15
C SER A 40 -30.47 -21.15 -4.14
N ILE A 41 -30.50 -20.72 -5.41
CA ILE A 41 -31.34 -21.37 -6.40
C ILE A 41 -30.79 -22.80 -6.68
N ILE A 42 -29.47 -23.06 -6.62
CA ILE A 42 -28.88 -24.37 -6.97
C ILE A 42 -29.30 -25.35 -5.89
N SER A 43 -29.20 -24.91 -4.64
CA SER A 43 -29.73 -25.62 -3.48
C SER A 43 -31.20 -25.99 -3.73
N ASN A 44 -32.05 -25.00 -4.03
CA ASN A 44 -33.49 -25.22 -4.26
C ASN A 44 -33.80 -26.15 -5.43
N MET A 45 -33.05 -26.07 -6.53
CA MET A 45 -33.22 -26.93 -7.71
C MET A 45 -32.84 -28.38 -7.41
N LEU A 46 -31.76 -28.59 -6.65
CA LEU A 46 -31.32 -29.91 -6.22
C LEU A 46 -32.28 -30.50 -5.18
N ILE A 47 -32.71 -29.70 -4.21
CA ILE A 47 -33.81 -30.02 -3.27
C ILE A 47 -35.02 -30.49 -4.06
N ALA A 48 -35.43 -29.70 -5.05
CA ALA A 48 -36.63 -30.00 -5.81
C ALA A 48 -36.56 -31.29 -6.63
N TYR A 49 -35.36 -31.68 -7.05
CA TYR A 49 -35.15 -32.89 -7.85
C TYR A 49 -35.03 -34.16 -6.99
N TYR A 50 -34.36 -34.10 -5.84
CA TYR A 50 -34.09 -35.31 -5.06
C TYR A 50 -35.11 -35.57 -3.94
N GLU A 51 -35.86 -34.56 -3.48
CA GLU A 51 -36.73 -34.65 -2.28
C GLU A 51 -38.24 -34.62 -2.56
N TYR A 52 -38.74 -33.88 -3.56
CA TYR A 52 -40.20 -33.66 -3.76
C TYR A 52 -40.97 -34.92 -4.21
N SER A 53 -42.30 -34.84 -4.34
CA SER A 53 -43.14 -35.99 -4.73
C SER A 53 -43.23 -36.18 -6.26
N GLU A 54 -43.69 -37.36 -6.74
CA GLU A 54 -43.89 -37.61 -8.18
C GLU A 54 -44.81 -36.56 -8.85
N LYS A 55 -45.77 -35.96 -8.12
CA LYS A 55 -46.63 -34.89 -8.64
C LYS A 55 -45.90 -33.57 -8.90
N GLU A 56 -44.87 -33.26 -8.11
CA GLU A 56 -44.06 -32.04 -8.24
C GLU A 56 -42.95 -32.20 -9.28
N SER A 57 -42.57 -33.44 -9.61
CA SER A 57 -41.57 -33.76 -10.65
C SER A 57 -41.96 -33.37 -12.07
N ILE A 58 -43.24 -33.03 -12.31
CA ILE A 58 -43.76 -32.55 -13.60
C ILE A 58 -42.99 -31.31 -14.08
N ILE A 59 -42.43 -30.51 -13.16
CA ILE A 59 -41.62 -29.33 -13.51
C ILE A 59 -40.39 -29.66 -14.37
N PHE A 60 -39.90 -30.90 -14.36
CA PHE A 60 -38.73 -31.31 -15.12
C PHE A 60 -39.06 -31.92 -16.50
N ASN A 61 -40.33 -32.23 -16.80
CA ASN A 61 -40.70 -33.00 -18.00
C ASN A 61 -40.42 -32.28 -19.33
N ASP A 62 -40.32 -30.95 -19.35
CA ASP A 62 -40.01 -30.16 -20.55
C ASP A 62 -38.64 -29.47 -20.50
N THR A 63 -37.80 -29.89 -19.56
CA THR A 63 -36.49 -29.27 -19.33
C THR A 63 -35.38 -29.91 -20.16
N LYS A 64 -34.20 -29.28 -20.23
CA LYS A 64 -33.02 -29.84 -20.89
C LYS A 64 -32.67 -31.21 -20.32
N LEU A 65 -32.83 -31.42 -19.01
CA LEU A 65 -32.63 -32.71 -18.34
C LEU A 65 -33.50 -33.84 -18.93
N SER A 66 -34.78 -33.59 -19.24
CA SER A 66 -35.67 -34.62 -19.82
C SER A 66 -35.38 -34.90 -21.29
N LYS A 67 -34.64 -34.02 -21.97
CA LYS A 67 -34.26 -34.12 -23.38
C LYS A 67 -32.91 -34.82 -23.61
N ILE A 68 -32.14 -35.09 -22.55
CA ILE A 68 -30.87 -35.82 -22.64
C ILE A 68 -31.15 -37.29 -23.01
N LYS A 69 -30.83 -37.67 -24.25
CA LYS A 69 -30.86 -39.07 -24.71
C LYS A 69 -29.45 -39.66 -24.63
N ILE A 70 -29.28 -40.79 -23.95
CA ILE A 70 -28.00 -41.52 -23.93
C ILE A 70 -27.98 -42.50 -25.12
N GLN A 71 -26.89 -42.50 -25.87
CA GLN A 71 -26.60 -43.53 -26.88
C GLN A 71 -26.33 -44.85 -26.16
N SER A 72 -27.33 -45.75 -26.11
CA SER A 72 -27.08 -47.15 -25.82
C SER A 72 -26.56 -47.82 -27.10
N HIS A 73 -25.31 -48.27 -27.10
CA HIS A 73 -24.88 -49.33 -27.99
C HIS A 73 -25.57 -50.61 -27.54
N GLU A 74 -26.74 -50.91 -28.11
CA GLU A 74 -27.26 -52.24 -28.44
C GLU A 74 -28.76 -52.12 -28.79
N ASN A 75 -29.15 -52.84 -29.82
CA ASN A 75 -30.51 -52.88 -30.38
C ASN A 75 -31.49 -53.47 -29.35
N ASP A 76 -32.22 -52.62 -28.64
CA ASP A 76 -33.48 -53.04 -28.02
C ASP A 76 -34.44 -51.84 -27.91
N ASP A 77 -35.39 -51.76 -28.85
CA ASP A 77 -36.23 -50.58 -29.10
C ASP A 77 -37.40 -50.41 -28.10
N ASN A 78 -37.43 -51.17 -27.00
CA ASN A 78 -38.59 -51.23 -26.09
C ASN A 78 -38.31 -50.95 -24.60
N ASN A 79 -37.12 -50.47 -24.21
CA ASN A 79 -36.88 -49.99 -22.84
C ASN A 79 -36.07 -48.68 -22.83
N LYS A 80 -36.68 -47.58 -23.28
CA LYS A 80 -36.20 -46.22 -22.96
C LYS A 80 -36.66 -45.84 -21.56
N THR A 81 -36.08 -46.44 -20.54
CA THR A 81 -36.24 -45.94 -19.16
C THR A 81 -35.54 -44.59 -19.07
N GLU A 82 -36.30 -43.54 -18.79
CA GLU A 82 -35.79 -42.18 -18.58
C GLU A 82 -34.76 -42.16 -17.44
N GLU A 83 -33.47 -42.26 -17.75
CA GLU A 83 -32.40 -42.41 -16.76
C GLU A 83 -32.33 -41.25 -15.75
N TRP A 84 -32.80 -40.06 -16.14
CA TRP A 84 -32.94 -38.92 -15.23
C TRP A 84 -34.00 -39.13 -14.14
N LYS A 85 -34.94 -40.08 -14.28
CA LYS A 85 -35.88 -40.45 -13.21
C LYS A 85 -35.25 -41.40 -12.16
N LYS A 86 -34.06 -41.94 -12.41
CA LYS A 86 -33.39 -42.92 -11.53
C LYS A 86 -33.15 -42.39 -10.11
N TYR A 87 -32.83 -41.10 -9.98
CA TYR A 87 -32.50 -40.44 -8.71
C TYR A 87 -33.60 -39.51 -8.20
N LEU A 88 -34.64 -39.32 -9.00
CA LEU A 88 -35.79 -38.49 -8.66
C LEU A 88 -36.46 -39.04 -7.40
N ASN A 89 -36.55 -38.20 -6.37
CA ASN A 89 -37.23 -38.53 -5.10
C ASN A 89 -36.58 -39.70 -4.34
N LYS A 90 -35.26 -39.92 -4.53
CA LYS A 90 -34.53 -41.05 -3.92
C LYS A 90 -33.65 -40.66 -2.72
N PHE A 91 -33.50 -39.39 -2.41
CA PHE A 91 -32.64 -38.95 -1.31
C PHE A 91 -33.37 -38.04 -0.34
N ASN A 92 -33.09 -38.21 0.94
CA ASN A 92 -33.42 -37.22 1.95
C ASN A 92 -32.39 -36.10 1.88
N ILE A 93 -32.83 -34.86 1.68
CA ILE A 93 -31.94 -33.70 1.68
C ILE A 93 -31.97 -33.02 3.05
N ILE A 94 -30.80 -32.56 3.46
CA ILE A 94 -30.64 -31.69 4.63
C ILE A 94 -30.03 -30.40 4.12
N GLU A 95 -30.84 -29.35 4.03
CA GLU A 95 -30.34 -28.01 3.72
C GLU A 95 -29.78 -27.34 4.98
N LEU A 96 -28.53 -26.89 4.91
CA LEU A 96 -27.87 -26.18 6.00
C LEU A 96 -27.52 -24.76 5.56
N ASN A 97 -28.32 -23.79 6.01
CA ASN A 97 -28.00 -22.38 5.80
C ASN A 97 -26.95 -21.91 6.82
N MET A 98 -25.68 -21.95 6.41
CA MET A 98 -24.55 -21.56 7.26
C MET A 98 -24.51 -20.05 7.61
N LYS A 99 -25.40 -19.23 7.05
CA LYS A 99 -25.49 -17.79 7.39
C LYS A 99 -26.06 -17.53 8.78
N GLU A 100 -26.73 -18.52 9.38
CA GLU A 100 -27.39 -18.39 10.69
C GLU A 100 -26.49 -18.80 11.87
N TYR A 101 -25.24 -19.21 11.62
CA TYR A 101 -24.36 -19.82 12.63
C TYR A 101 -23.01 -19.12 12.72
N SER A 102 -22.57 -18.73 13.92
CA SER A 102 -21.25 -18.13 14.14
C SER A 102 -20.20 -19.20 14.46
N PHE A 103 -19.16 -19.32 13.62
CA PHE A 103 -18.09 -20.30 13.86
C PHE A 103 -17.20 -19.85 15.02
N GLY A 104 -17.39 -20.50 16.17
CA GLY A 104 -16.59 -20.32 17.37
C GLY A 104 -17.18 -21.05 18.58
N LYS A 105 -18.32 -20.60 19.10
CA LYS A 105 -18.96 -21.16 20.30
C LYS A 105 -20.13 -22.12 20.03
N GLU A 106 -20.60 -22.22 18.79
CA GLU A 106 -21.91 -22.82 18.48
C GLU A 106 -21.85 -24.15 17.72
N LEU A 107 -20.67 -24.67 17.37
CA LEU A 107 -20.54 -25.92 16.60
C LEU A 107 -21.27 -27.10 17.28
N LYS A 108 -21.20 -27.20 18.61
CA LYS A 108 -21.93 -28.22 19.38
C LYS A 108 -23.45 -28.05 19.30
N TRP A 109 -23.96 -26.82 19.28
CA TRP A 109 -25.39 -26.53 19.17
C TRP A 109 -25.90 -26.76 17.74
N PHE A 110 -25.08 -26.40 16.76
CA PHE A 110 -25.28 -26.67 15.33
C PHE A 110 -25.39 -28.18 15.05
N LEU A 111 -24.42 -28.97 15.53
CA LEU A 111 -24.46 -30.45 15.41
C LEU A 111 -25.70 -31.04 16.08
N LYS A 112 -26.12 -30.50 17.23
CA LYS A 112 -27.33 -30.93 17.94
C LYS A 112 -28.61 -30.62 17.15
N ASN A 113 -28.67 -29.50 16.43
CA ASN A 113 -29.80 -29.14 15.57
C ASN A 113 -29.88 -30.04 14.32
N ILE A 114 -28.74 -30.34 13.67
CA ILE A 114 -28.68 -31.29 12.55
C ILE A 114 -29.22 -32.65 12.99
N THR A 115 -28.74 -33.18 14.11
CA THR A 115 -29.21 -34.45 14.66
C THR A 115 -30.71 -34.42 14.99
N ARG A 116 -31.24 -33.25 15.40
CA ARG A 116 -32.66 -33.08 15.71
C ARG A 116 -33.54 -33.06 14.46
N GLU A 117 -33.11 -32.39 13.38
CA GLU A 117 -33.84 -32.36 12.11
C GLU A 117 -33.82 -33.73 11.42
N ILE A 118 -32.70 -34.45 11.44
CA ILE A 118 -32.60 -35.83 10.93
C ILE A 118 -33.55 -36.79 11.66
N LYS A 119 -33.66 -36.65 12.99
CA LYS A 119 -34.59 -37.46 13.80
C LYS A 119 -36.07 -37.15 13.54
N LYS A 120 -36.41 -35.96 12.99
CA LYS A 120 -37.77 -35.62 12.59
C LYS A 120 -38.17 -36.29 11.28
N THR A 121 -37.25 -36.39 10.33
CA THR A 121 -37.50 -36.99 9.01
C THR A 121 -37.34 -38.50 9.01
N ASN A 122 -36.52 -39.08 9.91
CA ASN A 122 -36.35 -40.53 10.03
C ASN A 122 -36.18 -40.97 11.50
N LYS A 123 -37.25 -41.46 12.13
CA LYS A 123 -37.31 -41.75 13.59
C LYS A 123 -36.31 -42.81 14.07
N ASN A 124 -35.77 -43.64 13.18
CA ASN A 124 -34.84 -44.73 13.51
C ASN A 124 -33.38 -44.44 13.12
N PHE A 125 -33.05 -43.19 12.75
CA PHE A 125 -31.67 -42.84 12.38
C PHE A 125 -30.85 -42.48 13.64
N GLU A 126 -29.91 -43.34 14.00
CA GLU A 126 -28.89 -43.09 15.02
C GLU A 126 -27.51 -42.93 14.34
N PHE A 127 -26.79 -41.88 14.71
CA PHE A 127 -25.37 -41.76 14.36
C PHE A 127 -24.58 -42.81 15.14
N ARG A 128 -23.69 -43.54 14.47
CA ARG A 128 -22.81 -44.53 15.13
C ARG A 128 -21.82 -43.87 16.10
N ASP A 129 -21.43 -42.61 15.86
CA ASP A 129 -20.57 -41.83 16.75
C ASP A 129 -20.81 -40.31 16.57
N GLU A 130 -21.16 -39.57 17.64
CA GLU A 130 -21.29 -38.10 17.61
C GLU A 130 -19.96 -37.39 17.26
N ASN A 131 -18.82 -38.08 17.43
CA ASN A 131 -17.51 -37.56 17.02
C ASN A 131 -17.29 -37.60 15.50
N GLU A 132 -18.00 -38.45 14.76
CA GLU A 132 -17.78 -38.63 13.32
C GLU A 132 -18.24 -37.39 12.53
N LEU A 133 -19.45 -36.89 12.83
CA LEU A 133 -19.96 -35.61 12.29
C LEU A 133 -19.05 -34.43 12.68
N LYS A 134 -18.57 -34.40 13.93
CA LYS A 134 -17.71 -33.34 14.42
C LYS A 134 -16.36 -33.33 13.71
N VAL A 135 -15.76 -34.50 13.50
CA VAL A 135 -14.54 -34.67 12.70
C VAL A 135 -14.79 -34.28 11.25
N ILE A 136 -15.92 -34.68 10.64
CA ILE A 136 -16.28 -34.27 9.27
C ILE A 136 -16.37 -32.75 9.15
N PHE A 137 -17.06 -32.06 10.06
CA PHE A 137 -17.18 -30.59 10.00
C PHE A 137 -15.89 -29.87 10.38
N GLU A 138 -15.08 -30.39 11.32
CA GLU A 138 -13.76 -29.85 11.66
C GLU A 138 -12.74 -30.06 10.53
N ASP A 139 -12.79 -31.19 9.83
CA ASP A 139 -11.97 -31.48 8.65
C ASP A 139 -12.43 -30.69 7.44
N ILE A 140 -13.73 -30.49 7.23
CA ILE A 140 -14.25 -29.57 6.20
C ILE A 140 -13.79 -28.13 6.48
N TYR A 141 -13.82 -27.70 7.74
CA TYR A 141 -13.35 -26.37 8.14
C TYR A 141 -11.83 -26.23 7.96
N LYS A 142 -11.02 -27.23 8.34
CA LYS A 142 -9.56 -27.24 8.14
C LYS A 142 -9.17 -27.37 6.65
N ASN A 143 -9.86 -28.19 5.87
CA ASN A 143 -9.57 -28.50 4.47
C ASN A 143 -10.28 -27.57 3.47
N SER A 144 -11.11 -26.61 3.93
CA SER A 144 -11.50 -25.44 3.12
C SER A 144 -10.31 -24.56 2.69
N ASN A 145 -9.09 -24.90 3.15
CA ASN A 145 -7.80 -24.38 2.68
C ASN A 145 -6.98 -25.36 1.79
N GLN A 146 -7.39 -26.60 1.55
CA GLN A 146 -6.71 -27.55 0.64
C GLN A 146 -7.60 -28.75 0.24
N SER A 147 -7.53 -29.15 -1.04
CA SER A 147 -8.31 -30.19 -1.73
C SER A 147 -8.68 -31.44 -0.91
N LEU A 148 -9.95 -31.84 -0.95
CA LEU A 148 -10.50 -32.99 -0.21
C LEU A 148 -10.53 -34.29 -1.05
N ILE A 149 -9.85 -35.32 -0.56
CA ILE A 149 -10.11 -36.75 -0.80
C ILE A 149 -9.90 -37.46 0.55
N ILE A 150 -10.86 -38.27 1.02
CA ILE A 150 -10.71 -39.61 1.66
C ILE A 150 -12.04 -40.12 2.27
N ASN A 151 -12.28 -41.42 2.02
CA ASN A 151 -13.12 -42.48 2.65
C ASN A 151 -13.65 -42.25 4.09
N ASN A 152 -14.83 -42.69 4.54
CA ASN A 152 -15.56 -43.96 4.34
C ASN A 152 -17.06 -43.82 4.71
N GLU A 153 -17.89 -44.74 4.18
CA GLU A 153 -19.17 -45.30 4.69
C GLU A 153 -20.20 -44.41 5.42
N CYS A 154 -20.82 -43.49 4.69
CA CYS A 154 -22.25 -43.14 4.75
C CYS A 154 -22.54 -42.23 3.55
N LEU A 155 -23.55 -42.54 2.72
CA LEU A 155 -23.92 -41.70 1.58
C LEU A 155 -24.75 -40.50 2.07
N ALA A 156 -24.09 -39.47 2.59
CA ALA A 156 -24.71 -38.20 2.94
C ALA A 156 -24.39 -37.18 1.84
N LEU A 157 -25.35 -36.90 0.95
CA LEU A 157 -25.24 -35.82 -0.05
C LEU A 157 -25.35 -34.46 0.66
N THR A 158 -24.22 -33.93 1.13
CA THR A 158 -24.16 -32.56 1.69
C THR A 158 -23.77 -31.57 0.60
N PHE A 159 -24.74 -30.78 0.11
CA PHE A 159 -24.47 -29.65 -0.78
C PHE A 159 -24.15 -28.40 0.07
N MET A 160 -22.89 -27.96 0.07
CA MET A 160 -22.51 -26.73 0.75
C MET A 160 -22.47 -25.55 -0.23
N THR A 161 -23.47 -24.67 -0.17
CA THR A 161 -23.41 -23.34 -0.79
C THR A 161 -22.94 -22.32 0.25
N GLY A 162 -21.63 -22.16 0.43
CA GLY A 162 -21.06 -21.25 1.45
C GLY A 162 -20.55 -19.93 0.89
N THR A 163 -20.86 -18.81 1.57
CA THR A 163 -19.87 -17.78 1.96
C THR A 163 -19.82 -17.81 3.50
N LEU A 164 -18.63 -17.81 4.10
CA LEU A 164 -18.49 -17.70 5.57
C LEU A 164 -18.96 -16.30 6.05
N PRO A 165 -19.52 -16.18 7.28
CA PRO A 165 -20.38 -15.06 7.71
C PRO A 165 -19.61 -13.76 7.96
N ILE A 166 -20.23 -12.56 7.87
CA ILE A 166 -21.01 -11.95 8.97
C ILE A 166 -22.02 -10.87 8.43
N ASP A 167 -23.21 -10.87 9.02
CA ASP A 167 -24.26 -9.83 9.08
C ASP A 167 -25.25 -9.57 7.92
N TYR A 168 -26.45 -10.15 8.09
CA TYR A 168 -27.83 -9.65 7.88
C TYR A 168 -28.54 -9.58 6.48
N TYR A 169 -29.55 -10.47 6.34
CA TYR A 169 -30.95 -10.40 5.82
C TYR A 169 -31.36 -10.14 4.32
N TYR A 170 -32.15 -11.12 3.82
CA TYR A 170 -33.41 -11.11 2.98
C TYR A 170 -33.45 -10.35 1.61
N GLU A 171 -34.28 -10.65 0.60
CA GLU A 171 -35.23 -11.70 0.22
C GLU A 171 -35.34 -11.67 -1.33
N ASN A 172 -35.89 -12.74 -1.94
CA ASN A 172 -36.54 -12.83 -3.25
C ASN A 172 -35.81 -12.36 -4.54
N SER A 173 -35.43 -13.33 -5.38
CA SER A 173 -35.63 -13.25 -6.84
C SER A 173 -35.41 -14.61 -7.49
N ASN A 174 -36.42 -15.05 -8.24
CA ASN A 174 -36.26 -16.01 -9.32
C ASN A 174 -35.24 -15.45 -10.31
N LEU A 175 -34.15 -16.18 -10.65
CA LEU A 175 -33.43 -16.19 -11.94
C LEU A 175 -32.07 -16.92 -11.89
N SER A 176 -31.73 -17.60 -12.99
CA SER A 176 -30.64 -18.56 -13.27
C SER A 176 -29.20 -18.18 -12.86
N TYR A 177 -28.36 -19.20 -12.70
CA TYR A 177 -27.08 -19.18 -11.97
C TYR A 177 -25.91 -18.43 -12.62
N ILE A 178 -25.79 -18.54 -13.94
CA ILE A 178 -24.76 -17.96 -14.79
C ILE A 178 -25.42 -17.80 -16.15
N PHE A 179 -25.21 -16.67 -16.82
CA PHE A 179 -25.63 -16.51 -18.21
C PHE A 179 -24.43 -16.57 -19.15
N GLU A 180 -24.53 -17.46 -20.14
CA GLU A 180 -23.69 -17.43 -21.33
C GLU A 180 -24.21 -16.40 -22.34
N ASP A 181 -23.40 -16.07 -23.33
CA ASP A 181 -23.68 -14.98 -24.28
C ASP A 181 -24.95 -15.22 -25.13
N GLU A 182 -25.15 -16.46 -25.57
CA GLU A 182 -26.36 -16.86 -26.30
C GLU A 182 -27.60 -16.78 -25.41
N GLU A 183 -27.49 -17.12 -24.13
CA GLU A 183 -28.61 -17.09 -23.18
C GLU A 183 -29.07 -15.66 -22.88
N VAL A 184 -28.14 -14.70 -22.78
CA VAL A 184 -28.50 -13.28 -22.63
C VAL A 184 -29.18 -12.74 -23.87
N ARG A 185 -28.76 -13.18 -25.06
CA ARG A 185 -29.39 -12.79 -26.33
C ARG A 185 -30.83 -13.29 -26.39
N GLU A 186 -31.06 -14.57 -26.08
CA GLU A 186 -32.40 -15.15 -25.99
C GLU A 186 -33.29 -14.43 -24.96
N LEU A 187 -32.71 -14.03 -23.82
CA LEU A 187 -33.44 -13.27 -22.79
C LEU A 187 -33.89 -11.89 -23.27
N CYS A 188 -33.05 -11.20 -24.03
CA CYS A 188 -33.41 -9.90 -24.61
C CYS A 188 -34.57 -10.04 -25.62
N GLU A 189 -34.56 -11.11 -26.42
CA GLU A 189 -35.63 -11.42 -27.36
C GLU A 189 -36.95 -11.77 -26.64
N LYS A 190 -36.89 -12.63 -25.60
CA LYS A 190 -38.07 -12.97 -24.77
C LYS A 190 -38.66 -11.77 -24.04
N TYR A 191 -37.82 -10.85 -23.55
CA TYR A 191 -38.26 -9.64 -22.85
C TYR A 191 -39.14 -8.75 -23.74
N LEU A 192 -38.75 -8.56 -25.01
CA LEU A 192 -39.48 -7.70 -25.93
C LEU A 192 -40.80 -8.32 -26.40
N ASN A 193 -40.81 -9.63 -26.69
CA ASN A 193 -42.02 -10.35 -27.12
C ASN A 193 -43.14 -10.31 -26.05
N ASN A 194 -42.79 -10.34 -24.77
CA ASN A 194 -43.76 -10.23 -23.67
C ASN A 194 -44.29 -8.80 -23.45
N LYS A 195 -43.55 -7.77 -23.89
CA LYS A 195 -43.98 -6.37 -23.79
C LYS A 195 -45.08 -6.05 -24.79
N THR A 196 -45.10 -6.73 -25.94
CA THR A 196 -46.15 -6.66 -26.96
C THR A 196 -47.45 -7.35 -26.52
N GLU A 197 -47.37 -8.56 -25.95
CA GLU A 197 -48.58 -9.31 -25.51
C GLU A 197 -49.36 -8.60 -24.38
N ASN A 198 -48.65 -7.94 -23.45
CA ASN A 198 -49.29 -7.18 -22.36
C ASN A 198 -49.92 -5.84 -22.81
N ASN A 199 -49.55 -5.32 -23.98
CA ASN A 199 -50.16 -4.11 -24.55
C ASN A 199 -51.44 -4.42 -25.35
N THR A 200 -51.59 -5.65 -25.86
CA THR A 200 -52.79 -6.10 -26.60
C THR A 200 -53.95 -6.55 -25.71
N SER A 201 -53.74 -6.77 -24.40
CA SER A 201 -54.77 -7.27 -23.46
C SER A 201 -55.65 -6.19 -22.80
N ASN A 202 -55.62 -4.94 -23.27
CA ASN A 202 -56.50 -3.86 -22.75
C ASN A 202 -57.83 -3.76 -23.54
N ILE A 203 -58.66 -4.80 -23.47
CA ILE A 203 -60.10 -4.69 -23.80
C ILE A 203 -60.90 -5.03 -22.52
N PRO A 204 -61.75 -4.12 -22.00
CA PRO A 204 -62.36 -4.29 -20.69
C PRO A 204 -63.59 -5.20 -20.78
N ASN A 205 -63.54 -6.40 -20.17
CA ASN A 205 -64.73 -7.24 -20.03
C ASN A 205 -65.19 -7.39 -18.57
N LYS A 206 -66.43 -6.92 -18.37
CA LYS A 206 -67.24 -6.93 -17.15
C LYS A 206 -67.36 -8.35 -16.56
N ARG A 207 -67.28 -8.42 -15.23
CA ARG A 207 -67.61 -9.58 -14.38
C ARG A 207 -68.93 -10.24 -14.81
N ARG A 208 -68.87 -11.52 -15.20
CA ARG A 208 -69.98 -12.48 -15.07
C ARG A 208 -69.45 -13.75 -14.41
N LYS A 209 -70.04 -14.12 -13.27
CA LYS A 209 -69.91 -15.44 -12.66
C LYS A 209 -70.68 -16.44 -13.51
N LEU A 210 -70.08 -17.57 -13.90
CA LEU A 210 -70.77 -18.75 -14.41
C LEU A 210 -70.03 -20.02 -13.93
N ASN A 211 -70.82 -21.07 -13.70
CA ASN A 211 -70.53 -22.28 -12.91
C ASN A 211 -69.85 -23.41 -13.73
N GLU A 212 -69.49 -24.48 -13.02
CA GLU A 212 -68.61 -25.61 -13.40
C GLU A 212 -68.99 -26.52 -14.59
N GLU A 213 -69.96 -26.17 -15.45
CA GLU A 213 -70.40 -27.09 -16.53
C GLU A 213 -69.89 -26.78 -17.95
N ASP A 214 -69.10 -25.72 -18.17
CA ASP A 214 -68.60 -25.38 -19.52
C ASP A 214 -67.19 -25.93 -19.86
N LYS A 215 -66.68 -26.91 -19.08
CA LYS A 215 -65.32 -27.47 -19.23
C LYS A 215 -65.09 -28.35 -20.49
N THR A 216 -66.01 -28.44 -21.44
CA THR A 216 -65.90 -29.45 -22.52
C THR A 216 -66.07 -28.99 -23.96
N ARG A 217 -66.10 -27.69 -24.28
CA ARG A 217 -66.07 -27.23 -25.69
C ARG A 217 -65.35 -25.89 -25.86
N SER A 218 -64.01 -25.89 -25.96
CA SER A 218 -63.22 -24.80 -26.59
C SER A 218 -61.70 -25.06 -26.60
N ILE A 219 -61.23 -26.28 -26.89
CA ILE A 219 -59.79 -26.55 -27.07
C ILE A 219 -59.32 -26.35 -28.53
N GLU A 220 -60.21 -26.08 -29.49
CA GLU A 220 -59.82 -26.02 -30.91
C GLU A 220 -59.78 -24.61 -31.57
N GLU A 221 -59.97 -23.50 -30.84
CA GLU A 221 -60.02 -22.16 -31.48
C GLU A 221 -59.06 -21.08 -30.91
N ILE A 222 -58.00 -21.41 -30.17
CA ILE A 222 -57.05 -20.39 -29.60
C ILE A 222 -55.66 -20.41 -30.27
N ASN A 223 -55.47 -21.09 -31.40
CA ASN A 223 -54.14 -21.25 -32.03
C ASN A 223 -53.91 -20.52 -33.36
N ASN A 224 -54.58 -19.38 -33.64
CA ASN A 224 -54.40 -18.71 -34.95
C ASN A 224 -54.39 -17.17 -34.94
N ASP A 225 -53.64 -16.53 -34.04
CA ASP A 225 -53.17 -15.15 -34.28
C ASP A 225 -51.69 -15.18 -34.69
N LYS A 226 -51.44 -15.08 -36.00
CA LYS A 226 -50.09 -14.94 -36.57
C LYS A 226 -49.63 -13.49 -36.38
N VAL A 227 -48.56 -13.31 -35.61
CA VAL A 227 -47.80 -12.05 -35.51
C VAL A 227 -47.33 -11.60 -36.90
N ASN A 228 -47.45 -10.29 -37.19
CA ASN A 228 -47.10 -9.70 -38.48
C ASN A 228 -45.57 -9.75 -38.73
N PRO A 229 -45.06 -10.25 -39.88
CA PRO A 229 -43.62 -10.43 -40.11
C PRO A 229 -42.77 -9.16 -40.01
N GLU A 230 -43.35 -7.98 -40.24
CA GLU A 230 -42.65 -6.69 -40.12
C GLU A 230 -42.41 -6.26 -38.66
N GLU A 231 -43.35 -6.55 -37.76
CA GLU A 231 -43.21 -6.28 -36.31
C GLU A 231 -42.15 -7.20 -35.69
N GLU A 232 -42.11 -8.47 -36.10
CA GLU A 232 -41.10 -9.44 -35.64
C GLU A 232 -39.66 -9.01 -36.01
N LEU A 233 -39.49 -8.38 -37.18
CA LEU A 233 -38.20 -7.86 -37.64
C LEU A 233 -37.75 -6.63 -36.84
N ILE A 234 -38.68 -5.76 -36.44
CA ILE A 234 -38.40 -4.58 -35.61
C ILE A 234 -38.02 -5.02 -34.18
N HIS A 235 -38.75 -5.97 -33.60
CA HIS A 235 -38.44 -6.51 -32.28
C HIS A 235 -37.08 -7.19 -32.21
N LYS A 236 -36.69 -7.97 -33.24
CA LYS A 236 -35.35 -8.56 -33.33
C LYS A 236 -34.25 -7.50 -33.40
N LYS A 237 -34.47 -6.37 -34.09
CA LYS A 237 -33.52 -5.25 -34.13
C LYS A 237 -33.40 -4.55 -32.78
N GLU A 238 -34.51 -4.29 -32.09
CA GLU A 238 -34.50 -3.70 -30.75
C GLU A 238 -33.84 -4.62 -29.72
N ALA A 239 -34.11 -5.93 -29.77
CA ALA A 239 -33.49 -6.94 -28.91
C ALA A 239 -31.98 -6.94 -29.08
N THR A 240 -31.51 -6.84 -30.33
CA THR A 240 -30.09 -6.76 -30.66
C THR A 240 -29.46 -5.50 -30.06
N ILE A 241 -30.13 -4.35 -30.12
CA ILE A 241 -29.61 -3.10 -29.54
C ILE A 241 -29.49 -3.20 -28.01
N ILE A 242 -30.49 -3.76 -27.33
CA ILE A 242 -30.47 -3.96 -25.87
C ILE A 242 -29.35 -4.95 -25.49
N TYR A 243 -29.27 -6.06 -26.21
CA TYR A 243 -28.22 -7.07 -26.04
C TYR A 243 -26.81 -6.48 -26.21
N GLU A 244 -26.54 -5.71 -27.27
CA GLU A 244 -25.23 -5.10 -27.50
C GLU A 244 -24.85 -4.13 -26.37
N LYS A 245 -25.82 -3.36 -25.86
CA LYS A 245 -25.58 -2.48 -24.70
C LYS A 245 -25.26 -3.29 -23.45
N ILE A 246 -26.02 -4.35 -23.16
CA ILE A 246 -25.79 -5.27 -22.03
C ILE A 246 -24.41 -5.94 -22.14
N LYS A 247 -24.07 -6.47 -23.31
CA LYS A 247 -22.77 -7.09 -23.62
C LYS A 247 -21.63 -6.12 -23.36
N SER A 248 -21.75 -4.89 -23.85
CA SER A 248 -20.72 -3.87 -23.67
C SER A 248 -20.45 -3.47 -22.22
N PHE A 249 -21.35 -3.80 -21.28
CA PHE A 249 -21.33 -3.31 -19.91
C PHE A 249 -21.16 -4.41 -18.84
N TYR A 250 -21.85 -5.55 -18.99
CA TYR A 250 -21.91 -6.62 -17.99
C TYR A 250 -21.11 -7.89 -18.36
N TYR A 251 -20.70 -8.05 -19.63
CA TYR A 251 -19.96 -9.22 -20.09
C TYR A 251 -18.50 -9.21 -19.63
N GLY A 252 -17.97 -10.36 -19.19
CA GLY A 252 -16.51 -10.54 -19.11
C GLY A 252 -15.98 -11.33 -17.91
N TYR A 253 -16.82 -11.90 -17.04
CA TYR A 253 -16.32 -12.90 -16.08
C TYR A 253 -15.86 -14.14 -16.83
N ARG A 254 -14.67 -14.66 -16.51
CA ARG A 254 -14.12 -15.85 -17.17
C ARG A 254 -14.14 -17.03 -16.22
N LEU A 255 -14.63 -18.17 -16.70
CA LEU A 255 -14.57 -19.45 -16.02
C LEU A 255 -13.88 -20.46 -16.94
N PHE A 256 -13.17 -21.39 -16.33
CA PHE A 256 -12.50 -22.45 -17.04
C PHE A 256 -13.05 -23.80 -16.56
N ASP A 257 -13.57 -24.58 -17.50
CA ASP A 257 -13.94 -25.95 -17.23
C ASP A 257 -12.75 -26.87 -17.52
N THR A 258 -12.13 -27.34 -16.44
CA THR A 258 -10.98 -28.25 -16.49
C THR A 258 -11.29 -29.60 -17.13
N SER A 259 -12.56 -30.02 -17.17
CA SER A 259 -12.96 -31.34 -17.69
C SER A 259 -13.16 -31.32 -19.20
N SER A 260 -13.74 -30.24 -19.73
CA SER A 260 -13.95 -30.04 -21.17
C SER A 260 -12.85 -29.19 -21.83
N ASN A 261 -11.91 -28.66 -21.06
CA ASN A 261 -10.87 -27.72 -21.49
C ASN A 261 -11.46 -26.50 -22.21
N LYS A 262 -12.65 -26.05 -21.78
CA LYS A 262 -13.40 -24.96 -22.42
C LYS A 262 -13.42 -23.73 -21.52
N LYS A 263 -13.15 -22.57 -22.13
CA LYS A 263 -13.31 -21.26 -21.50
C LYS A 263 -14.72 -20.73 -21.73
N TYR A 264 -15.33 -20.27 -20.64
CA TYR A 264 -16.62 -19.60 -20.66
C TYR A 264 -16.44 -18.15 -20.26
N VAL A 265 -17.03 -17.24 -21.03
CA VAL A 265 -17.15 -15.84 -20.64
C VAL A 265 -18.62 -15.56 -20.39
N ILE A 266 -18.91 -15.04 -19.21
CA ILE A 266 -20.25 -15.05 -18.64
C ILE A 266 -20.64 -13.70 -18.05
N TYR A 267 -21.94 -13.57 -17.76
CA TYR A 267 -22.54 -12.40 -17.12
C TYR A 267 -22.93 -12.69 -15.67
N CYS A 268 -22.96 -11.65 -14.84
CA CYS A 268 -23.54 -11.69 -13.51
C CYS A 268 -25.08 -11.68 -13.60
N PRO A 269 -25.79 -12.71 -13.11
CA PRO A 269 -27.23 -12.82 -13.31
C PRO A 269 -28.06 -11.68 -12.73
N ASN A 270 -27.71 -11.21 -11.53
CA ASN A 270 -28.41 -10.12 -10.86
C ASN A 270 -28.33 -8.80 -11.67
N SER A 271 -27.20 -8.55 -12.33
CA SER A 271 -27.05 -7.36 -13.18
C SER A 271 -27.92 -7.44 -14.43
N ILE A 272 -27.99 -8.61 -15.07
CA ILE A 272 -28.83 -8.83 -16.25
C ILE A 272 -30.31 -8.72 -15.91
N ASP A 273 -30.75 -9.39 -14.84
CA ASP A 273 -32.13 -9.38 -14.39
C ASP A 273 -32.61 -7.96 -14.09
N LYS A 274 -31.87 -7.22 -13.26
CA LYS A 274 -32.21 -5.84 -12.92
C LYS A 274 -32.17 -4.91 -14.13
N ALA A 275 -31.22 -5.10 -15.05
CA ALA A 275 -31.14 -4.28 -16.25
C ALA A 275 -32.35 -4.48 -17.18
N LEU A 276 -32.79 -5.73 -17.36
CA LEU A 276 -33.98 -6.04 -18.14
C LEU A 276 -35.25 -5.54 -17.43
N LYS A 277 -35.41 -5.82 -16.12
CA LYS A 277 -36.58 -5.37 -15.34
C LYS A 277 -36.74 -3.85 -15.31
N ASN A 278 -35.64 -3.12 -15.07
CA ASN A 278 -35.65 -1.66 -14.95
C ASN A 278 -35.52 -0.96 -16.31
N ASN A 279 -35.29 -1.71 -17.39
CA ASN A 279 -35.01 -1.19 -18.73
C ASN A 279 -33.89 -0.12 -18.73
N ASN A 280 -32.86 -0.33 -17.93
CA ASN A 280 -31.76 0.60 -17.71
C ASN A 280 -30.47 -0.15 -17.41
N ILE A 281 -29.31 0.38 -17.80
CA ILE A 281 -28.01 -0.25 -17.57
C ILE A 281 -27.24 0.57 -16.53
N GLU A 282 -27.22 0.05 -15.32
CA GLU A 282 -26.58 0.67 -14.17
C GLU A 282 -25.74 -0.31 -13.34
N LYS A 283 -25.17 0.21 -12.26
CA LYS A 283 -24.32 -0.50 -11.30
C LYS A 283 -25.14 -1.30 -10.27
N TYR A 284 -25.90 -2.26 -10.75
CA TYR A 284 -26.79 -3.08 -9.94
C TYR A 284 -26.09 -3.96 -8.90
N GLN A 285 -24.79 -4.15 -9.03
CA GLN A 285 -23.97 -4.82 -8.02
C GLN A 285 -23.62 -3.96 -6.79
N ILE A 286 -24.04 -2.69 -6.71
CA ILE A 286 -23.90 -1.84 -5.52
C ILE A 286 -25.07 -2.00 -4.53
N GLU A 287 -26.22 -2.49 -4.99
CA GLU A 287 -27.44 -2.51 -4.18
C GLU A 287 -27.53 -3.71 -3.24
N LYS A 288 -26.93 -3.52 -2.06
CA LYS A 288 -27.24 -4.03 -0.71
C LYS A 288 -26.11 -3.53 0.19
N ASP A 289 -26.40 -2.66 1.17
CA ASP A 289 -25.39 -1.89 1.93
C ASP A 289 -24.21 -2.73 2.45
N ILE A 290 -24.46 -3.97 2.84
CA ILE A 290 -23.47 -4.88 3.42
C ILE A 290 -22.35 -5.29 2.44
N ASN A 291 -22.68 -5.68 1.20
CA ASN A 291 -21.68 -6.21 0.25
C ASN A 291 -20.75 -5.11 -0.28
N PHE A 292 -21.29 -3.90 -0.45
CA PHE A 292 -20.49 -2.74 -0.81
C PHE A 292 -19.66 -2.27 0.38
N TRP A 293 -20.21 -2.27 1.60
CA TRP A 293 -19.46 -1.99 2.83
C TRP A 293 -18.27 -2.94 3.02
N TYR A 294 -18.45 -4.25 2.79
CA TYR A 294 -17.37 -5.24 2.82
C TYR A 294 -16.27 -4.93 1.81
N PHE A 295 -16.64 -4.60 0.58
CA PHE A 295 -15.68 -4.15 -0.44
C PHE A 295 -14.91 -2.91 0.04
N LYS A 296 -15.61 -1.87 0.52
CA LYS A 296 -14.97 -0.65 1.03
C LYS A 296 -13.96 -0.96 2.13
N ASN A 297 -14.35 -1.78 3.10
CA ASN A 297 -13.50 -2.17 4.22
C ASN A 297 -12.28 -2.97 3.79
N ILE A 298 -12.45 -3.93 2.87
CA ILE A 298 -11.33 -4.72 2.36
C ILE A 298 -10.32 -3.82 1.66
N ILE A 299 -10.78 -2.88 0.83
CA ILE A 299 -9.89 -1.96 0.12
C ILE A 299 -9.23 -0.97 1.09
N GLN A 300 -9.99 -0.30 1.98
CA GLN A 300 -9.44 0.71 2.90
C GLN A 300 -8.44 0.12 3.90
N ASN A 301 -8.77 -1.00 4.54
CA ASN A 301 -7.92 -1.61 5.55
C ASN A 301 -6.66 -2.26 4.97
N ASN A 302 -6.65 -2.55 3.66
CA ASN A 302 -5.52 -3.17 2.98
C ASN A 302 -4.97 -2.28 1.85
N TYR A 303 -5.25 -0.98 1.89
CA TYR A 303 -4.91 -0.07 0.80
C TYR A 303 -3.40 -0.04 0.54
N THR A 304 -2.57 -0.10 1.59
CA THR A 304 -1.10 -0.18 1.45
C THR A 304 -0.64 -1.37 0.60
N LEU A 305 -1.29 -2.53 0.72
CA LEU A 305 -0.96 -3.74 -0.04
C LEU A 305 -1.52 -3.73 -1.47
N LEU A 306 -2.54 -2.91 -1.72
CA LEU A 306 -3.28 -2.86 -2.98
C LEU A 306 -3.01 -1.59 -3.81
N LYS A 307 -2.36 -0.57 -3.25
CA LYS A 307 -2.17 0.77 -3.85
C LYS A 307 -1.49 0.73 -5.22
N ASP A 308 -0.62 -0.25 -5.46
CA ASP A 308 0.11 -0.40 -6.73
C ASP A 308 -0.63 -1.36 -7.69
N VAL A 309 -1.46 -2.26 -7.15
CA VAL A 309 -2.23 -3.24 -7.94
C VAL A 309 -3.48 -2.59 -8.54
N ILE A 310 -4.18 -1.78 -7.75
CA ILE A 310 -5.46 -1.17 -8.13
C ILE A 310 -5.30 -0.28 -9.39
N PRO A 311 -4.34 0.68 -9.47
CA PRO A 311 -4.19 1.51 -10.67
C PRO A 311 -3.92 0.69 -11.93
N LEU A 312 -3.07 -0.34 -11.83
CA LEU A 312 -2.79 -1.26 -12.94
C LEU A 312 -4.05 -1.98 -13.42
N LEU A 313 -4.87 -2.48 -12.49
CA LEU A 313 -6.16 -3.12 -12.82
C LEU A 313 -7.16 -2.13 -13.44
N MET A 314 -7.14 -0.86 -13.00
CA MET A 314 -8.04 0.18 -13.48
C MET A 314 -7.79 0.59 -14.94
N GLU A 315 -6.56 0.45 -15.43
CA GLU A 315 -6.16 0.68 -16.83
C GLU A 315 -6.62 -0.44 -17.79
N MET A 316 -7.49 -1.37 -17.34
CA MET A 316 -7.91 -2.58 -18.06
C MET A 316 -6.75 -3.52 -18.46
N LYS A 317 -5.65 -3.51 -17.70
CA LYS A 317 -4.58 -4.49 -17.88
C LYS A 317 -4.89 -5.76 -17.09
N GLU A 318 -4.58 -6.90 -17.70
CA GLU A 318 -4.49 -8.18 -16.99
C GLU A 318 -3.15 -8.26 -16.28
N ILE A 319 -3.14 -8.71 -15.03
CA ILE A 319 -1.93 -8.75 -14.20
C ILE A 319 -1.69 -10.18 -13.76
N SER A 320 -0.50 -10.72 -14.06
CA SER A 320 -0.08 -12.01 -13.51
C SER A 320 0.10 -11.91 -12.01
N ILE A 321 -0.53 -12.81 -11.24
CA ILE A 321 -0.40 -12.84 -9.78
C ILE A 321 1.07 -12.97 -9.39
N ASN A 322 1.86 -13.76 -10.13
CA ASN A 322 3.27 -13.96 -9.83
C ASN A 322 4.12 -12.72 -10.12
N SER A 323 3.70 -11.85 -11.04
CA SER A 323 4.37 -10.56 -11.28
C SER A 323 4.23 -9.58 -10.10
N LEU A 324 3.29 -9.85 -9.18
CA LEU A 324 3.11 -9.08 -7.95
C LEU A 324 4.04 -9.55 -6.82
N ASN A 325 4.93 -10.52 -7.06
CA ASN A 325 5.93 -10.95 -6.10
C ASN A 325 7.16 -10.04 -6.18
N TYR A 326 7.27 -9.09 -5.25
CA TYR A 326 8.39 -8.16 -5.20
C TYR A 326 9.61 -8.76 -4.48
N GLN A 327 10.80 -8.17 -4.69
CA GLN A 327 12.02 -8.62 -4.03
C GLN A 327 11.87 -8.51 -2.50
N ASN A 328 12.15 -9.60 -1.78
CA ASN A 328 12.06 -9.71 -0.30
C ASN A 328 10.62 -9.77 0.29
N ASP A 329 9.60 -10.13 -0.51
CA ASP A 329 8.15 -10.01 -0.20
C ASP A 329 7.42 -11.34 0.12
N THR A 330 8.08 -12.47 0.42
CA THR A 330 7.37 -13.78 0.47
C THR A 330 6.20 -13.84 1.48
N LYS A 331 6.32 -13.15 2.62
CA LYS A 331 5.27 -13.15 3.67
C LYS A 331 4.09 -12.22 3.32
N LEU A 332 4.33 -11.05 2.72
CA LEU A 332 3.25 -10.13 2.39
C LEU A 332 2.69 -10.39 0.99
N PHE A 333 3.44 -10.96 0.05
CA PHE A 333 2.92 -11.55 -1.17
C PHE A 333 1.78 -12.53 -0.88
N ASN A 334 1.96 -13.43 0.08
CA ASN A 334 0.90 -14.36 0.51
C ASN A 334 -0.33 -13.63 1.09
N ARG A 335 -0.12 -12.51 1.81
CA ARG A 335 -1.20 -11.70 2.37
C ARG A 335 -1.96 -10.94 1.28
N ARG A 336 -1.24 -10.32 0.33
CA ARG A 336 -1.77 -9.64 -0.85
C ARG A 336 -2.53 -10.62 -1.74
N LYS A 337 -1.95 -11.78 -2.03
CA LYS A 337 -2.58 -12.89 -2.76
C LYS A 337 -3.91 -13.28 -2.11
N LYS A 338 -3.95 -13.48 -0.78
CA LYS A 338 -5.20 -13.76 -0.05
C LYS A 338 -6.26 -12.66 -0.21
N ILE A 339 -5.86 -11.38 -0.13
CA ILE A 339 -6.78 -10.25 -0.30
C ILE A 339 -7.31 -10.16 -1.74
N ILE A 340 -6.45 -10.35 -2.73
CA ILE A 340 -6.81 -10.40 -4.15
C ILE A 340 -7.79 -11.54 -4.41
N PHE A 341 -7.51 -12.76 -3.95
CA PHE A 341 -8.43 -13.88 -4.09
C PHE A 341 -9.75 -13.64 -3.35
N ARG A 342 -9.73 -12.94 -2.22
CA ARG A 342 -10.98 -12.51 -1.56
C ARG A 342 -11.81 -11.60 -2.46
N LEU A 343 -11.19 -10.65 -3.17
CA LEU A 343 -11.90 -9.80 -4.15
C LEU A 343 -12.40 -10.59 -5.36
N VAL A 344 -11.67 -11.62 -5.78
CA VAL A 344 -12.13 -12.58 -6.82
C VAL A 344 -13.38 -13.32 -6.37
N HIS A 345 -13.36 -13.90 -5.16
CA HIS A 345 -14.52 -14.62 -4.60
C HIS A 345 -15.75 -13.73 -4.38
N LEU A 346 -15.55 -12.44 -4.08
CA LEU A 346 -16.61 -11.43 -3.97
C LEU A 346 -17.09 -10.90 -5.33
N GLY A 347 -16.41 -11.21 -6.43
CA GLY A 347 -16.80 -10.81 -7.78
C GLY A 347 -16.47 -9.38 -8.15
N TYR A 348 -15.50 -8.80 -7.46
CA TYR A 348 -14.91 -7.53 -7.84
C TYR A 348 -13.66 -7.70 -8.72
N LEU A 349 -13.10 -8.92 -8.81
CA LEU A 349 -12.04 -9.27 -9.75
C LEU A 349 -12.38 -10.58 -10.46
N GLY A 350 -11.91 -10.73 -11.69
CA GLY A 350 -11.81 -12.00 -12.41
C GLY A 350 -10.43 -12.62 -12.20
N TYR A 351 -10.37 -13.94 -12.33
CA TYR A 351 -9.14 -14.72 -12.31
C TYR A 351 -9.17 -15.72 -13.45
N ASP A 352 -8.14 -15.72 -14.29
CA ASP A 352 -7.94 -16.71 -15.34
C ASP A 352 -6.95 -17.76 -14.80
N SER A 353 -7.43 -18.99 -14.61
CA SER A 353 -6.64 -20.09 -14.03
C SER A 353 -5.49 -20.55 -14.92
N ASP A 354 -5.58 -20.33 -16.24
CA ASP A 354 -4.61 -20.86 -17.19
C ASP A 354 -3.40 -19.94 -17.31
N THR A 355 -3.65 -18.62 -17.23
CA THR A 355 -2.62 -17.59 -17.28
C THR A 355 -2.19 -17.11 -15.89
N GLU A 356 -2.92 -17.52 -14.85
CA GLU A 356 -2.81 -17.00 -13.48
C GLU A 356 -2.95 -15.47 -13.39
N ASN A 357 -3.71 -14.88 -14.32
CA ASN A 357 -3.94 -13.45 -14.38
C ASN A 357 -5.18 -13.03 -13.60
N ILE A 358 -5.11 -11.87 -12.96
CA ILE A 358 -6.26 -11.16 -12.39
C ILE A 358 -6.64 -9.96 -13.24
N PHE A 359 -7.92 -9.62 -13.26
CA PHE A 359 -8.44 -8.53 -14.08
C PHE A 359 -9.77 -7.98 -13.53
N ILE A 360 -10.17 -6.80 -14.00
CA ILE A 360 -11.53 -6.27 -13.75
C ILE A 360 -12.47 -6.87 -14.81
N PRO A 361 -13.54 -7.58 -14.41
CA PRO A 361 -14.30 -8.43 -15.33
C PRO A 361 -15.14 -7.65 -16.34
N ASN A 362 -15.68 -6.48 -16.00
CA ASN A 362 -16.57 -5.72 -16.88
C ASN A 362 -16.64 -4.23 -16.51
N LYS A 363 -17.34 -3.42 -17.33
CA LYS A 363 -17.47 -1.97 -17.11
C LYS A 363 -18.27 -1.62 -15.87
N GLU A 364 -19.22 -2.47 -15.47
CA GLU A 364 -19.95 -2.30 -14.21
C GLU A 364 -18.96 -2.23 -13.03
N ILE A 365 -18.13 -3.27 -12.85
CA ILE A 365 -17.14 -3.31 -11.78
C ILE A 365 -16.14 -2.17 -11.90
N GLN A 366 -15.68 -1.85 -13.12
CA GLN A 366 -14.77 -0.73 -13.32
C GLN A 366 -15.36 0.60 -12.82
N LYS A 367 -16.65 0.86 -13.08
CA LYS A 367 -17.34 2.04 -12.54
C LYS A 367 -17.42 2.01 -11.01
N ILE A 368 -17.69 0.86 -10.40
CA ILE A 368 -17.72 0.70 -8.93
C ILE A 368 -16.38 1.10 -8.32
N PHE A 369 -15.26 0.63 -8.89
CA PHE A 369 -13.93 1.03 -8.42
C PHE A 369 -13.68 2.53 -8.62
N LYS A 370 -14.05 3.12 -9.77
CA LYS A 370 -13.86 4.56 -10.04
C LYS A 370 -14.63 5.46 -9.07
N GLU A 371 -15.88 5.11 -8.79
CA GLU A 371 -16.72 5.90 -7.88
C GLU A 371 -16.28 5.78 -6.43
N PHE A 372 -15.76 4.61 -6.04
CA PHE A 372 -15.25 4.41 -4.68
C PHE A 372 -13.89 5.09 -4.47
N LEU A 373 -12.95 4.92 -5.40
CA LEU A 373 -11.58 5.42 -5.31
C LEU A 373 -11.49 6.86 -5.85
N THR A 374 -12.24 7.76 -5.22
CA THR A 374 -12.17 9.18 -5.57
C THR A 374 -10.76 9.73 -5.30
N PRO A 375 -10.30 10.75 -6.06
CA PRO A 375 -9.02 11.41 -5.79
C PRO A 375 -8.90 11.89 -4.33
N GLU A 376 -10.00 12.30 -3.72
CA GLU A 376 -10.07 12.69 -2.31
C GLU A 376 -9.84 11.52 -1.37
N LEU A 377 -10.48 10.37 -1.59
CA LEU A 377 -10.26 9.17 -0.79
C LEU A 377 -8.83 8.65 -0.98
N ILE A 378 -8.32 8.60 -2.21
CA ILE A 378 -6.93 8.23 -2.50
C ILE A 378 -5.98 9.17 -1.77
N ASN A 379 -6.21 10.48 -1.83
CA ASN A 379 -5.40 11.47 -1.12
C ASN A 379 -5.53 11.31 0.40
N TYR A 380 -6.72 10.99 0.94
CA TYR A 380 -6.93 10.70 2.35
C TYR A 380 -6.21 9.43 2.80
N LEU A 381 -6.31 8.33 2.04
CA LEU A 381 -5.64 7.06 2.33
C LEU A 381 -4.12 7.19 2.17
N ASN A 382 -3.67 7.93 1.16
CA ASN A 382 -2.28 8.31 1.00
C ASN A 382 -1.84 9.20 2.16
N LYS A 383 -2.60 10.22 2.57
CA LYS A 383 -2.31 11.09 3.74
C LYS A 383 -2.26 10.32 5.05
N ARG A 384 -3.17 9.37 5.23
CA ARG A 384 -3.20 8.45 6.37
C ARG A 384 -1.94 7.56 6.42
N ASN A 385 -1.36 7.26 5.25
CA ASN A 385 -0.07 6.58 5.11
C ASN A 385 1.15 7.54 5.05
N ILE A 386 0.95 8.83 4.76
CA ILE A 386 1.95 9.91 4.67
C ILE A 386 2.10 10.63 6.01
N LEU A 387 1.24 10.36 7.01
CA LEU A 387 1.52 10.72 8.40
C LEU A 387 2.89 10.15 8.73
N ILE A 388 3.87 11.05 8.79
CA ILE A 388 5.31 10.81 8.82
C ILE A 388 5.60 9.61 9.73
N THR A 389 5.71 8.42 9.14
CA THR A 389 6.02 7.24 9.93
C THR A 389 7.51 7.29 10.16
N ILE A 390 7.91 7.48 11.41
CA ILE A 390 9.31 7.34 11.81
C ILE A 390 9.84 5.93 11.52
N PHE A 391 8.95 4.95 11.26
CA PHE A 391 9.27 3.59 10.86
C PHE A 391 9.03 3.37 9.35
N ASN A 392 10.05 2.90 8.63
CA ASN A 392 10.05 2.64 7.18
C ASN A 392 9.34 3.73 6.33
N PRO A 393 9.81 4.99 6.39
CA PRO A 393 9.15 6.13 5.71
C PRO A 393 9.11 6.04 4.18
N GLY A 394 9.95 5.19 3.57
CA GLY A 394 9.98 4.95 2.11
C GLY A 394 10.58 6.11 1.30
N GLU A 395 10.40 6.05 -0.03
CA GLU A 395 11.12 6.92 -0.97
C GLU A 395 10.42 8.24 -1.35
N ASN A 396 9.13 8.39 -1.04
CA ASN A 396 8.27 9.42 -1.63
C ASN A 396 8.81 10.86 -1.47
N VAL A 397 9.28 11.21 -0.27
CA VAL A 397 9.81 12.55 0.02
C VAL A 397 11.06 12.82 -0.81
N TYR A 398 11.98 11.86 -0.86
CA TYR A 398 13.21 11.99 -1.63
C TYR A 398 12.94 12.01 -3.13
N LYS A 399 12.08 11.11 -3.63
CA LYS A 399 11.67 11.06 -5.04
C LYS A 399 11.13 12.41 -5.51
N LYS A 400 10.22 13.03 -4.75
CA LYS A 400 9.71 14.38 -5.05
C LYS A 400 10.82 15.43 -5.06
N PHE A 401 11.82 15.31 -4.18
CA PHE A 401 12.99 16.20 -4.21
C PHE A 401 13.85 15.98 -5.46
N THR A 402 14.01 14.75 -5.95
CA THR A 402 14.78 14.47 -7.18
C THR A 402 14.17 15.09 -8.44
N GLU A 403 12.85 15.29 -8.45
CA GLU A 403 12.11 15.96 -9.53
C GLU A 403 12.26 17.49 -9.50
N SER A 404 12.86 18.04 -8.43
CA SER A 404 13.07 19.47 -8.29
C SER A 404 14.08 20.01 -9.30
N ARG A 405 13.80 21.21 -9.85
CA ARG A 405 14.74 21.92 -10.72
C ARG A 405 16.10 22.21 -10.07
N TYR A 406 16.16 22.22 -8.74
CA TYR A 406 17.38 22.46 -7.95
C TYR A 406 18.14 21.19 -7.54
N PHE A 407 17.69 20.01 -7.95
CA PHE A 407 18.31 18.75 -7.58
C PHE A 407 19.77 18.67 -8.05
N VAL A 408 20.64 18.24 -7.13
CA VAL A 408 22.04 17.89 -7.39
C VAL A 408 22.24 16.50 -6.81
N ASP A 409 22.77 15.58 -7.62
CA ASP A 409 22.91 14.19 -7.24
C ASP A 409 24.07 14.00 -6.25
N LYS A 410 23.76 13.48 -5.06
CA LYS A 410 24.70 13.15 -3.98
C LYS A 410 24.61 11.67 -3.57
N THR A 411 23.97 10.84 -4.38
CA THR A 411 23.61 9.44 -4.05
C THR A 411 24.83 8.55 -3.79
N GLU A 412 25.99 8.86 -4.36
CA GLU A 412 27.24 8.14 -4.08
C GLU A 412 27.70 8.16 -2.61
N LEU A 413 27.16 9.06 -1.76
CA LEU A 413 27.40 9.01 -0.32
C LEU A 413 26.96 7.66 0.27
N ILE A 414 25.89 7.06 -0.26
CA ILE A 414 25.37 5.77 0.17
C ILE A 414 26.42 4.67 -0.02
N LEU A 415 27.25 4.74 -1.07
CA LEU A 415 28.33 3.75 -1.27
C LEU A 415 29.32 3.78 -0.11
N GLN A 416 29.64 4.98 0.41
CA GLN A 416 30.51 5.12 1.58
C GLN A 416 29.89 4.54 2.84
N LEU A 417 28.57 4.65 3.00
CA LEU A 417 27.85 4.06 4.12
C LEU A 417 27.75 2.53 3.98
N ASN A 418 27.47 2.01 2.79
CA ASN A 418 27.45 0.58 2.49
C ASN A 418 28.81 -0.07 2.77
N ASP A 419 29.90 0.59 2.38
CA ASP A 419 31.26 0.17 2.68
C ASP A 419 31.50 0.00 4.19
N ILE A 420 30.93 0.87 5.02
CA ILE A 420 31.05 0.78 6.48
C ILE A 420 30.28 -0.43 7.02
N ILE A 421 29.08 -0.67 6.50
CA ILE A 421 28.25 -1.83 6.86
C ILE A 421 28.99 -3.15 6.53
N ASP A 422 29.68 -3.19 5.39
CA ASP A 422 30.41 -4.37 4.91
C ASP A 422 31.72 -4.64 5.64
N LYS A 423 32.51 -3.59 5.90
CA LYS A 423 33.90 -3.74 6.40
C LYS A 423 34.00 -3.84 7.91
N TYR A 424 33.04 -3.28 8.66
CA TYR A 424 33.18 -3.13 10.11
C TYR A 424 32.01 -3.73 10.87
N ASP A 425 32.24 -4.87 11.52
CA ASP A 425 31.16 -5.55 12.23
C ASP A 425 30.70 -4.86 13.52
N LYS A 426 31.61 -4.15 14.19
CA LYS A 426 31.40 -3.50 15.50
C LYS A 426 31.33 -1.97 15.44
N LEU A 427 31.71 -1.34 14.32
CA LEU A 427 31.76 0.13 14.17
C LEU A 427 30.86 0.60 13.03
N LYS A 428 29.55 0.37 13.20
CA LYS A 428 28.49 0.65 12.21
C LYS A 428 27.79 1.99 12.45
N ASN A 429 28.43 2.92 13.14
CA ASN A 429 27.83 4.21 13.45
C ASN A 429 28.60 5.33 12.77
N VAL A 430 27.88 6.23 12.12
CA VAL A 430 28.42 7.34 11.33
C VAL A 430 27.76 8.62 11.81
N CYS A 431 28.56 9.63 12.13
CA CYS A 431 28.07 10.96 12.49
C CYS A 431 28.66 11.98 11.52
N ILE A 432 27.81 12.59 10.69
CA ILE A 432 28.20 13.66 9.76
C ILE A 432 27.60 14.97 10.26
N THR A 433 28.45 15.88 10.73
CA THR A 433 28.04 17.15 11.32
C THR A 433 28.41 18.29 10.40
N ARG A 434 27.49 19.25 10.27
CA ARG A 434 27.67 20.40 9.38
C ARG A 434 26.71 21.52 9.76
N PRO A 435 27.01 22.78 9.37
CA PRO A 435 26.20 23.92 9.73
C PRO A 435 24.74 23.78 9.28
N ARG A 436 23.86 24.60 9.85
CA ARG A 436 22.52 24.79 9.28
C ARG A 436 22.66 25.23 7.82
N ARG A 437 21.66 24.92 6.97
CA ARG A 437 21.61 25.27 5.53
C ARG A 437 22.45 24.40 4.58
N PHE A 438 23.25 23.47 5.09
CA PHE A 438 24.08 22.55 4.29
C PHE A 438 23.38 21.22 3.92
N GLY A 439 22.06 21.23 3.70
CA GLY A 439 21.37 20.05 3.10
C GLY A 439 21.28 18.79 3.97
N LYS A 440 21.38 18.89 5.30
CA LYS A 440 21.23 17.76 6.24
C LYS A 440 19.96 16.96 6.00
N THR A 441 18.80 17.62 5.99
CA THR A 441 17.48 17.01 5.81
C THR A 441 17.38 16.23 4.50
N VAL A 442 17.86 16.79 3.39
CA VAL A 442 17.87 16.11 2.09
C VAL A 442 18.72 14.84 2.11
N THR A 443 19.85 14.86 2.82
CA THR A 443 20.69 13.66 2.98
C THR A 443 20.01 12.61 3.85
N VAL A 444 19.32 13.01 4.92
CA VAL A 444 18.49 12.11 5.73
C VAL A 444 17.37 11.48 4.86
N ASP A 445 16.71 12.28 4.04
CA ASP A 445 15.67 11.80 3.12
C ASP A 445 16.22 10.83 2.07
N MET A 446 17.43 11.06 1.57
CA MET A 446 18.12 10.15 0.66
C MET A 446 18.46 8.81 1.33
N ILE A 447 19.08 8.85 2.52
CA ILE A 447 19.51 7.66 3.26
C ILE A 447 18.30 6.82 3.67
N LYS A 448 17.23 7.47 4.17
CA LYS A 448 16.00 6.75 4.52
C LYS A 448 15.34 6.15 3.28
N ALA A 449 15.29 6.86 2.15
CA ALA A 449 14.70 6.34 0.92
C ALA A 449 15.44 5.09 0.43
N TYR A 450 16.77 5.07 0.54
CA TYR A 450 17.59 3.94 0.11
C TYR A 450 17.44 2.72 1.03
N TYR A 451 17.57 2.89 2.35
CA TYR A 451 17.58 1.76 3.28
C TYR A 451 16.20 1.28 3.72
N SER A 452 15.17 2.14 3.69
CA SER A 452 13.84 1.82 4.24
C SER A 452 13.24 0.63 3.54
N TYR A 453 12.88 -0.38 4.33
CA TYR A 453 12.18 -1.53 3.82
C TYR A 453 10.91 -1.08 3.09
N SER A 454 10.84 -1.48 1.83
CA SER A 454 9.73 -1.20 0.94
C SER A 454 9.37 -2.50 0.25
N GLU A 455 8.09 -2.82 0.28
CA GLU A 455 7.54 -3.93 -0.51
C GLU A 455 7.45 -3.55 -1.98
N SER A 456 7.21 -2.27 -2.29
CA SER A 456 7.22 -1.74 -3.65
C SER A 456 8.65 -1.50 -4.13
N LYS A 457 8.87 -1.65 -5.43
CA LYS A 457 10.14 -1.29 -6.08
C LYS A 457 10.51 0.15 -5.76
N ILE A 458 11.72 0.36 -5.26
CA ILE A 458 12.28 1.70 -5.01
C ILE A 458 12.83 2.20 -6.35
N THR A 459 12.31 3.33 -6.82
CA THR A 459 12.58 3.90 -8.14
C THR A 459 13.43 5.17 -8.09
N ALA A 460 13.60 5.79 -6.92
CA ALA A 460 14.26 7.08 -6.76
C ALA A 460 15.76 7.10 -7.12
N PHE A 461 16.38 5.94 -7.36
CA PHE A 461 17.82 5.79 -7.57
C PHE A 461 18.22 5.25 -8.96
N GLU A 462 17.28 4.76 -9.77
CA GLU A 462 17.60 4.00 -10.99
C GLU A 462 18.33 4.82 -12.07
N ASP A 463 18.07 6.12 -12.09
CA ASP A 463 18.65 7.11 -13.02
C ASP A 463 19.71 8.00 -12.35
N LYS A 464 20.18 7.61 -11.16
CA LYS A 464 21.11 8.40 -10.34
C LYS A 464 22.54 7.88 -10.42
N ALA A 465 23.51 8.72 -10.05
CA ALA A 465 24.94 8.43 -10.14
C ALA A 465 25.32 7.13 -9.41
N ILE A 466 24.66 6.83 -8.28
CA ILE A 466 24.88 5.58 -7.54
C ILE A 466 24.62 4.34 -8.40
N ALA A 467 23.65 4.36 -9.31
CA ALA A 467 23.25 3.20 -10.12
C ALA A 467 24.32 2.76 -11.13
N ASN A 468 25.31 3.62 -11.40
CA ASN A 468 26.45 3.29 -12.26
C ASN A 468 27.54 2.46 -11.55
N ASN A 469 27.36 2.13 -10.26
CA ASN A 469 28.35 1.39 -9.46
C ASN A 469 27.90 -0.05 -9.23
N GLU A 470 28.82 -1.01 -9.24
CA GLU A 470 28.48 -2.40 -8.95
C GLU A 470 27.92 -2.59 -7.54
N ASN A 471 26.92 -3.47 -7.40
CA ASN A 471 26.26 -3.79 -6.12
C ASN A 471 25.66 -2.58 -5.39
N TRP A 472 25.39 -1.48 -6.10
CA TRP A 472 24.81 -0.27 -5.52
C TRP A 472 23.47 -0.50 -4.85
N ASP A 473 22.72 -1.52 -5.26
CA ASP A 473 21.38 -1.89 -4.81
C ASP A 473 21.39 -2.99 -3.72
N LYS A 474 22.59 -3.45 -3.30
CA LYS A 474 22.76 -4.54 -2.34
C LYS A 474 21.94 -4.40 -1.07
N TYR A 475 21.74 -3.17 -0.59
CA TYR A 475 20.97 -2.85 0.61
C TYR A 475 19.68 -2.05 0.34
N LEU A 476 19.37 -1.79 -0.92
CA LEU A 476 18.21 -1.03 -1.34
C LEU A 476 16.93 -1.70 -0.81
N GLY A 477 16.23 -1.01 0.09
CA GLY A 477 14.97 -1.46 0.67
C GLY A 477 15.04 -2.71 1.56
N LYS A 478 16.21 -3.03 2.15
CA LYS A 478 16.40 -4.29 2.92
C LYS A 478 16.30 -4.16 4.44
N PHE A 479 16.34 -2.95 5.00
CA PHE A 479 16.40 -2.74 6.44
C PHE A 479 15.15 -2.08 7.00
N ASN A 480 14.83 -2.37 8.25
CA ASN A 480 13.89 -1.51 8.96
C ASN A 480 14.57 -0.17 9.26
N VAL A 481 14.00 0.94 8.83
CA VAL A 481 14.51 2.27 9.16
C VAL A 481 13.69 2.86 10.30
N ILE A 482 14.38 3.38 11.31
CA ILE A 482 13.79 4.23 12.35
C ILE A 482 14.44 5.62 12.24
N GLN A 483 13.66 6.62 11.83
CA GLN A 483 14.08 8.02 11.70
C GLN A 483 13.58 8.84 12.88
N LEU A 484 14.49 9.35 13.70
CA LEU A 484 14.20 10.26 14.80
C LEU A 484 14.74 11.65 14.47
N ASN A 485 13.88 12.68 14.53
CA ASN A 485 14.34 14.06 14.58
C ASN A 485 14.16 14.58 16.00
N MET A 486 15.26 14.80 16.71
CA MET A 486 15.23 15.12 18.14
C MET A 486 14.53 16.45 18.44
N LEU A 487 14.53 17.40 17.50
CA LEU A 487 13.79 18.64 17.64
C LEU A 487 12.28 18.39 17.86
N ASN A 488 11.70 17.37 17.23
CA ASN A 488 10.27 17.07 17.38
C ASN A 488 9.88 16.62 18.80
N TYR A 489 10.83 16.06 19.56
CA TYR A 489 10.57 15.49 20.88
C TYR A 489 10.96 16.41 22.03
N PHE A 490 11.83 17.39 21.78
CA PHE A 490 12.42 18.24 22.82
C PHE A 490 12.24 19.75 22.58
N SER A 491 11.58 20.16 21.48
CA SER A 491 11.37 21.58 21.14
C SER A 491 10.43 22.31 22.09
N MET A 492 9.37 21.65 22.56
CA MET A 492 8.51 22.18 23.63
C MET A 492 9.25 22.10 24.97
N ASP A 493 8.72 22.70 26.05
CA ASP A 493 9.28 22.62 27.41
C ASP A 493 9.12 21.22 28.05
N THR A 494 9.36 20.20 27.22
CA THR A 494 9.33 18.77 27.50
C THR A 494 10.58 18.38 28.27
N THR A 495 10.40 17.58 29.31
CA THR A 495 11.52 17.01 30.07
C THR A 495 12.24 15.92 29.25
N LEU A 496 13.46 15.56 29.64
CA LEU A 496 14.20 14.48 28.95
C LEU A 496 13.42 13.16 28.99
N GLU A 497 12.86 12.81 30.15
CA GLU A 497 12.11 11.57 30.36
C GLU A 497 10.84 11.52 29.52
N GLU A 498 10.10 12.64 29.46
CA GLU A 498 8.90 12.76 28.65
C GLU A 498 9.23 12.62 27.16
N GLY A 499 10.27 13.29 26.66
CA GLY A 499 10.69 13.18 25.27
C GLY A 499 11.14 11.75 24.90
N ILE A 500 11.88 11.07 25.78
CA ILE A 500 12.25 9.66 25.59
C ILE A 500 11.00 8.76 25.57
N ASN A 501 10.04 8.98 26.46
CA ASN A 501 8.78 8.24 26.47
C ASN A 501 7.97 8.48 25.18
N ASN A 502 7.93 9.71 24.68
CA ASN A 502 7.29 10.05 23.41
C ASN A 502 7.94 9.32 22.22
N ILE A 503 9.27 9.26 22.17
CA ILE A 503 10.00 8.48 21.16
C ILE A 503 9.59 7.00 21.20
N LYS A 504 9.62 6.38 22.40
CA LYS A 504 9.26 4.95 22.56
C LYS A 504 7.82 4.70 22.10
N ASN A 505 6.88 5.52 22.56
CA ASN A 505 5.46 5.39 22.23
C ASN A 505 5.23 5.55 20.72
N GLU A 506 5.85 6.55 20.09
CA GLU A 506 5.69 6.79 18.66
C GLU A 506 6.27 5.64 17.83
N ILE A 507 7.41 5.07 18.23
CA ILE A 507 7.97 3.88 17.56
C ILE A 507 6.97 2.73 17.63
N ILE A 508 6.43 2.44 18.82
CA ILE A 508 5.44 1.37 19.02
C ILE A 508 4.21 1.61 18.14
N GLU A 509 3.64 2.81 18.16
CA GLU A 509 2.45 3.14 17.36
C GLU A 509 2.71 3.04 15.85
N CYS A 510 3.85 3.54 15.37
CA CYS A 510 4.21 3.44 13.96
C CYS A 510 4.43 1.99 13.52
N VAL A 511 5.09 1.17 14.35
CA VAL A 511 5.28 -0.25 14.06
C VAL A 511 3.95 -0.99 14.07
N LYS A 512 3.04 -0.73 15.04
CA LYS A 512 1.70 -1.35 15.07
C LYS A 512 0.88 -1.06 13.83
N LYS A 513 1.00 0.15 13.25
CA LYS A 513 0.33 0.51 11.99
C LYS A 513 0.82 -0.32 10.80
N VAL A 514 2.11 -0.67 10.77
CA VAL A 514 2.72 -1.46 9.68
C VAL A 514 2.59 -2.97 9.94
N ILE A 515 2.66 -3.37 11.21
CA ILE A 515 2.64 -4.75 11.68
C ILE A 515 1.54 -4.86 12.75
N PRO A 516 0.27 -5.12 12.37
CA PRO A 516 -0.85 -5.16 13.32
C PRO A 516 -0.72 -6.21 14.44
N ASP A 517 0.06 -7.27 14.18
CA ASP A 517 0.33 -8.34 15.16
C ASP A 517 1.46 -7.98 16.14
N PHE A 518 2.03 -6.77 16.05
CA PHE A 518 3.10 -6.29 16.94
C PHE A 518 2.55 -6.02 18.35
N LYS A 519 2.83 -6.95 19.28
CA LYS A 519 2.39 -6.89 20.67
C LYS A 519 3.52 -6.45 21.60
N CYS A 520 3.85 -5.16 21.57
CA CYS A 520 4.83 -4.58 22.49
C CYS A 520 4.16 -3.85 23.66
N ASN A 521 4.70 -4.04 24.87
CA ASN A 521 4.33 -3.26 26.08
C ASN A 521 5.03 -1.89 26.03
N TYR A 522 4.32 -0.81 26.36
CA TYR A 522 4.81 0.57 26.41
C TYR A 522 5.81 0.83 27.57
N GLU A 523 5.82 -0.02 28.59
CA GLU A 523 6.76 0.08 29.71
C GLU A 523 8.17 -0.41 29.35
N LYS A 524 8.34 -1.11 28.23
CA LYS A 524 9.64 -1.65 27.81
C LYS A 524 10.65 -0.54 27.53
N GLY A 525 11.92 -0.84 27.79
CA GLY A 525 13.04 0.00 27.35
C GLY A 525 13.15 0.02 25.83
N ILE A 526 13.77 1.09 25.29
CA ILE A 526 13.96 1.26 23.84
C ILE A 526 14.71 0.08 23.20
N GLU A 527 15.69 -0.49 23.90
CA GLU A 527 16.44 -1.66 23.47
C GLU A 527 15.53 -2.86 23.18
N GLU A 528 14.59 -3.14 24.09
CA GLU A 528 13.69 -4.27 23.95
C GLU A 528 12.69 -4.06 22.81
N ILE A 529 12.16 -2.84 22.67
CA ILE A 529 11.25 -2.47 21.57
C ILE A 529 11.94 -2.73 20.23
N VAL A 530 13.17 -2.26 20.05
CA VAL A 530 13.93 -2.40 18.80
C VAL A 530 14.31 -3.85 18.53
N LYS A 531 14.72 -4.59 19.57
CA LYS A 531 15.01 -6.02 19.47
C LYS A 531 13.77 -6.81 19.07
N GLU A 532 12.59 -6.45 19.59
CA GLU A 532 11.33 -7.10 19.24
C GLU A 532 10.93 -6.82 17.78
N ILE A 533 11.14 -5.59 17.29
CA ILE A 533 10.99 -5.26 15.87
C ILE A 533 11.88 -6.16 15.02
N TYR A 534 13.16 -6.32 15.39
CA TYR A 534 14.07 -7.23 14.70
C TYR A 534 13.57 -8.67 14.69
N ILE A 535 13.18 -9.22 15.85
CA ILE A 535 12.71 -10.60 15.99
C ILE A 535 11.48 -10.86 15.11
N ILE A 536 10.51 -9.94 15.12
CA ILE A 536 9.25 -10.10 14.40
C ILE A 536 9.43 -9.94 12.89
N THR A 537 10.30 -9.02 12.47
CA THR A 537 10.51 -8.71 11.05
C THR A 537 11.60 -9.54 10.39
N GLY A 538 12.54 -10.09 11.17
CA GLY A 538 13.77 -10.73 10.68
C GLY A 538 14.76 -9.78 10.01
N ARG A 539 14.56 -8.45 10.10
CA ARG A 539 15.34 -7.45 9.37
C ARG A 539 16.11 -6.56 10.35
N LYS A 540 17.41 -6.38 10.09
CA LYS A 540 18.25 -5.44 10.85
C LYS A 540 17.72 -4.01 10.72
N ILE A 541 18.09 -3.18 11.71
CA ILE A 541 17.64 -1.80 11.82
C ILE A 541 18.71 -0.84 11.30
N VAL A 542 18.29 0.17 10.53
CA VAL A 542 19.05 1.38 10.27
C VAL A 542 18.45 2.51 11.09
N PHE A 543 19.22 3.03 12.05
CA PHE A 543 18.82 4.20 12.83
C PHE A 543 19.28 5.47 12.15
N ILE A 544 18.38 6.43 12.01
CA ILE A 544 18.68 7.76 11.50
C ILE A 544 18.29 8.76 12.57
N ILE A 545 19.26 9.49 13.11
CA ILE A 545 19.03 10.47 14.17
C ILE A 545 19.46 11.85 13.65
N ASP A 546 18.45 12.67 13.38
CA ASP A 546 18.59 14.06 12.93
C ASP A 546 18.49 15.01 14.13
N GLU A 547 19.21 16.14 14.03
CA GLU A 547 19.34 17.14 15.08
C GLU A 547 19.76 16.55 16.44
N TRP A 548 20.68 15.58 16.44
CA TRP A 548 21.09 14.85 17.65
C TRP A 548 21.62 15.77 18.77
N ASP A 549 22.29 16.85 18.40
CA ASP A 549 22.89 17.83 19.30
C ASP A 549 21.89 18.90 19.77
N PHE A 550 20.61 18.77 19.43
CA PHE A 550 19.58 19.73 19.81
C PHE A 550 19.45 19.93 21.32
N ILE A 551 19.40 18.84 22.10
CA ILE A 551 19.28 18.92 23.56
C ILE A 551 20.49 19.63 24.15
N ILE A 552 21.68 19.33 23.61
CA ILE A 552 22.95 19.92 24.02
C ILE A 552 22.92 21.45 23.85
N ARG A 553 22.35 21.92 22.74
CA ARG A 553 22.18 23.35 22.46
C ARG A 553 21.07 24.00 23.26
N LYS A 554 19.98 23.29 23.53
CA LYS A 554 18.82 23.88 24.22
C LYS A 554 19.07 24.01 25.73
N LYS A 555 19.77 23.05 26.31
CA LYS A 555 20.01 22.97 27.75
C LYS A 555 21.49 23.12 28.08
N GLU A 556 22.15 24.11 27.48
CA GLU A 556 23.61 24.29 27.54
C GLU A 556 24.20 24.16 28.97
N GLU A 557 23.46 24.63 29.98
CA GLU A 557 23.89 24.62 31.38
C GLU A 557 23.58 23.32 32.17
N ASP A 558 22.84 22.37 31.60
CA ASP A 558 22.35 21.17 32.29
C ASP A 558 23.15 19.91 31.91
N MET A 559 24.34 19.78 32.50
CA MET A 559 25.22 18.63 32.26
C MET A 559 24.62 17.29 32.67
N GLU A 560 23.73 17.27 33.67
CA GLU A 560 23.08 16.03 34.10
C GLU A 560 22.13 15.51 33.02
N THR A 561 21.30 16.38 32.43
CA THR A 561 20.46 16.03 31.29
C THR A 561 21.30 15.59 30.09
N HIS A 562 22.44 16.25 29.83
CA HIS A 562 23.32 15.84 28.74
C HIS A 562 23.88 14.43 28.92
N ILE A 563 24.36 14.08 30.12
CA ILE A 563 24.87 12.74 30.42
C ILE A 563 23.75 11.70 30.22
N LYS A 564 22.57 11.92 30.81
CA LYS A 564 21.41 11.03 30.68
C LYS A 564 20.98 10.84 29.21
N TYR A 565 21.03 11.91 28.41
CA TYR A 565 20.73 11.84 26.99
C TYR A 565 21.76 11.03 26.20
N MET A 566 23.06 11.21 26.48
CA MET A 566 24.12 10.42 25.86
C MET A 566 24.02 8.95 26.23
N ASP A 567 23.65 8.64 27.48
CA ASP A 567 23.40 7.27 27.93
C ASP A 567 22.21 6.65 27.20
N PHE A 568 21.13 7.42 26.98
CA PHE A 568 20.01 6.98 26.15
C PHE A 568 20.45 6.64 24.71
N LEU A 569 21.24 7.52 24.06
CA LEU A 569 21.79 7.24 22.72
C LEU A 569 22.68 5.99 22.72
N ALA A 570 23.53 5.82 23.73
CA ALA A 570 24.39 4.65 23.87
C ALA A 570 23.57 3.36 24.02
N LEU A 571 22.52 3.37 24.83
CA LEU A 571 21.60 2.24 25.01
C LEU A 571 20.91 1.86 23.69
N CYS A 572 20.59 2.84 22.85
CA CYS A 572 19.97 2.59 21.55
C CYS A 572 20.94 1.92 20.56
N ILE A 573 22.23 2.28 20.58
CA ILE A 573 23.12 2.08 19.43
C ILE A 573 24.28 1.11 19.72
N LYS A 574 24.84 1.14 20.93
CA LYS A 574 26.13 0.51 21.23
C LYS A 574 26.02 -1.02 21.29
N ASP A 575 26.93 -1.70 20.60
CA ASP A 575 27.10 -3.17 20.61
C ASP A 575 25.83 -3.97 20.28
N LYS A 576 24.95 -3.43 19.42
CA LYS A 576 23.68 -4.08 19.05
C LYS A 576 23.81 -4.90 17.75
N PRO A 577 23.71 -6.25 17.78
CA PRO A 577 23.89 -7.09 16.59
C PRO A 577 22.75 -6.96 15.56
N TYR A 578 21.59 -6.48 16.01
CA TYR A 578 20.41 -6.23 15.17
C TYR A 578 20.45 -4.85 14.48
N ILE A 579 21.45 -4.01 14.75
CA ILE A 579 21.65 -2.73 14.05
C ILE A 579 22.59 -2.94 12.88
N ALA A 580 22.17 -2.54 11.68
CA ALA A 580 22.98 -2.55 10.47
C ALA A 580 23.78 -1.26 10.29
N LEU A 581 23.19 -0.11 10.61
CA LEU A 581 23.84 1.19 10.51
C LEU A 581 23.15 2.17 11.46
N THR A 582 23.92 3.05 12.10
CA THR A 582 23.38 4.27 12.69
C THR A 582 23.96 5.48 11.96
N TYR A 583 23.11 6.33 11.42
CA TYR A 583 23.47 7.61 10.83
C TYR A 583 22.99 8.75 11.72
N MET A 584 23.91 9.58 12.19
CA MET A 584 23.65 10.77 12.99
C MET A 584 24.04 12.04 12.22
N THR A 585 23.24 13.09 12.35
CA THR A 585 23.60 14.40 11.82
C THR A 585 23.10 15.53 12.73
N GLY A 586 23.86 16.61 12.74
CA GLY A 586 23.71 17.73 13.68
C GLY A 586 24.63 18.87 13.28
N ILE A 587 24.73 19.90 14.12
CA ILE A 587 25.66 21.02 13.91
C ILE A 587 27.04 20.66 14.47
N TYR A 588 27.08 20.16 15.71
CA TYR A 588 28.31 19.98 16.45
C TYR A 588 28.86 18.54 16.40
N PRO A 589 30.19 18.38 16.46
CA PRO A 589 30.86 17.08 16.59
C PRO A 589 30.63 16.41 17.97
N ILE A 590 30.70 15.08 18.01
CA ILE A 590 30.68 14.25 19.23
C ILE A 590 32.02 14.36 19.98
N LYS A 591 33.16 14.41 19.25
CA LYS A 591 34.53 14.38 19.81
C LYS A 591 34.79 15.40 20.92
N GLY A 592 34.04 16.50 20.97
CA GLY A 592 34.18 17.56 21.96
C GLY A 592 33.49 17.29 23.31
N TYR A 593 32.69 16.24 23.49
CA TYR A 593 32.04 15.99 24.78
C TYR A 593 33.01 15.33 25.78
N LYS A 594 32.89 15.68 27.08
CA LYS A 594 33.78 15.19 28.18
C LYS A 594 34.07 13.69 28.08
N ASN A 595 35.25 13.26 28.57
CA ASN A 595 35.78 11.89 28.51
C ASN A 595 34.87 10.77 29.08
N ASN A 596 33.69 11.10 29.62
CA ASN A 596 32.72 10.17 30.16
C ASN A 596 31.47 9.98 29.28
N SER A 597 31.44 10.45 28.02
CA SER A 597 30.28 10.19 27.17
C SER A 597 30.24 8.73 26.71
N SER A 598 29.14 8.03 27.02
CA SER A 598 28.93 6.61 26.73
C SER A 598 28.99 6.25 25.23
N ILE A 599 28.91 7.25 24.35
CA ILE A 599 29.00 7.15 22.89
C ILE A 599 30.36 7.58 22.30
N LYS A 600 31.34 8.00 23.11
CA LYS A 600 32.67 8.37 22.58
C LYS A 600 33.36 7.18 21.94
N GLY A 601 33.93 7.37 20.75
CA GLY A 601 34.75 6.36 20.07
C GLY A 601 33.97 5.25 19.37
N ILE A 602 32.64 5.27 19.36
CA ILE A 602 31.82 4.26 18.63
C ILE A 602 31.34 4.76 17.26
N PHE A 603 31.77 5.95 16.82
CA PHE A 603 31.36 6.59 15.57
C PHE A 603 32.53 6.86 14.62
N TRP A 604 32.28 6.67 13.32
CA TRP A 604 32.99 7.37 12.26
C TRP A 604 32.48 8.80 12.20
N GLU A 605 33.31 9.74 12.59
CA GLU A 605 32.93 11.14 12.75
C GLU A 605 33.52 12.01 11.64
N PHE A 606 32.63 12.77 10.98
CA PHE A 606 32.99 13.70 9.91
C PHE A 606 32.39 15.07 10.23
N SER A 607 33.21 16.12 10.17
CA SER A 607 32.82 17.48 10.56
C SER A 607 33.44 18.53 9.62
N MET A 608 33.12 19.82 9.81
CA MET A 608 33.72 20.92 9.04
C MET A 608 35.25 21.02 9.19
N THR A 609 35.80 20.60 10.33
CA THR A 609 37.25 20.59 10.60
C THR A 609 37.91 19.25 10.24
N SER A 610 37.12 18.21 9.96
CA SER A 610 37.61 16.88 9.62
C SER A 610 36.60 16.15 8.70
N PRO A 611 36.40 16.62 7.46
CA PRO A 611 35.35 16.08 6.58
C PRO A 611 35.75 14.77 5.90
N ASN A 612 37.05 14.54 5.68
CA ASN A 612 37.58 13.33 5.03
C ASN A 612 36.86 13.06 3.67
N ASN A 613 36.63 11.80 3.31
CA ASN A 613 35.94 11.41 2.08
C ASN A 613 34.48 11.89 1.95
N THR A 614 33.91 12.52 2.99
CA THR A 614 32.57 13.12 2.92
C THR A 614 32.56 14.57 2.41
N ALA A 615 33.73 15.20 2.25
CA ALA A 615 33.89 16.62 1.90
C ALA A 615 33.01 17.07 0.72
N LYS A 616 32.95 16.27 -0.35
CA LYS A 616 32.17 16.61 -1.56
C LYS A 616 30.65 16.57 -1.35
N TYR A 617 30.15 15.97 -0.27
CA TYR A 617 28.71 15.83 0.01
C TYR A 617 28.18 16.84 1.03
N VAL A 618 29.05 17.65 1.63
CA VAL A 618 28.67 18.62 2.67
C VAL A 618 27.76 19.72 2.11
N GLY A 619 28.06 20.22 0.91
CA GLY A 619 27.27 21.23 0.21
C GLY A 619 27.35 21.08 -1.31
N PHE A 620 27.14 22.17 -2.04
CA PHE A 620 27.37 22.17 -3.48
C PHE A 620 28.84 22.47 -3.76
N THR A 621 29.43 21.70 -4.67
CA THR A 621 30.78 21.94 -5.18
C THR A 621 30.73 23.01 -6.28
N ASP A 622 31.87 23.65 -6.54
CA ASP A 622 31.99 24.64 -7.62
C ASP A 622 31.53 24.13 -8.99
N GLY A 623 31.85 22.87 -9.32
CA GLY A 623 31.37 22.23 -10.55
C GLY A 623 29.86 22.06 -10.61
N GLU A 624 29.22 21.70 -9.50
CA GLU A 624 27.76 21.56 -9.41
C GLU A 624 27.05 22.91 -9.47
N VAL A 625 27.63 23.96 -8.85
CA VAL A 625 27.10 25.33 -8.96
C VAL A 625 27.18 25.82 -10.39
N LYS A 626 28.28 25.56 -11.10
CA LYS A 626 28.42 25.90 -12.51
C LYS A 626 27.37 25.19 -13.38
N MET A 627 27.16 23.88 -13.17
CA MET A 627 26.14 23.10 -13.85
C MET A 627 24.72 23.66 -13.59
N LEU A 628 24.41 24.04 -12.34
CA LEU A 628 23.13 24.69 -12.02
C LEU A 628 22.98 26.03 -12.74
N CYS A 629 24.02 26.88 -12.75
CA CYS A 629 23.99 28.15 -13.48
C CYS A 629 23.68 27.96 -14.96
N GLU A 630 24.32 26.96 -15.60
CA GLU A 630 24.08 26.62 -17.01
C GLU A 630 22.65 26.12 -17.24
N LYS A 631 22.16 25.23 -16.38
CA LYS A 631 20.78 24.72 -16.41
C LYS A 631 19.75 25.86 -16.34
N PHE A 632 19.90 26.78 -15.38
CA PHE A 632 18.99 27.92 -15.21
C PHE A 632 19.15 28.98 -16.30
N LYS A 633 20.33 29.13 -16.90
CA LYS A 633 20.53 30.00 -18.07
C LYS A 633 19.75 29.49 -19.28
N ASN A 634 19.69 28.17 -19.49
CA ASN A 634 18.98 27.58 -20.62
C ASN A 634 17.46 27.64 -20.44
N LEU A 635 16.94 27.35 -19.24
CA LEU A 635 15.51 27.38 -18.94
C LEU A 635 14.86 28.76 -19.11
N ASN A 636 15.65 29.84 -18.98
CA ASN A 636 15.14 31.21 -19.00
C ASN A 636 15.40 31.95 -20.33
N GLN A 637 15.97 31.29 -21.34
CA GLN A 637 16.11 31.86 -22.69
C GLN A 637 14.77 31.99 -23.42
N GLU A 638 13.68 31.45 -22.87
CA GLU A 638 12.33 31.47 -23.45
C GLU A 638 11.45 32.62 -22.87
N SER A 639 11.95 33.43 -21.94
CA SER A 639 11.21 34.56 -21.35
C SER A 639 11.45 35.88 -22.13
N ASN A 640 10.38 36.53 -22.58
CA ASN A 640 10.41 37.83 -23.27
C ASN A 640 10.43 39.04 -22.30
N ASN A 641 10.60 38.86 -20.99
CA ASN A 641 10.60 39.94 -20.01
C ASN A 641 12.00 40.55 -19.79
N LYS A 642 12.16 41.86 -20.03
CA LYS A 642 13.42 42.61 -19.86
C LYS A 642 13.97 42.59 -18.43
N GLU A 643 13.11 42.75 -17.42
CA GLU A 643 13.51 42.80 -16.00
C GLU A 643 13.99 41.42 -15.49
N GLU A 644 13.35 40.36 -15.97
CA GLU A 644 13.75 38.98 -15.71
C GLU A 644 15.09 38.67 -16.39
N SER A 645 15.29 39.13 -17.63
CA SER A 645 16.55 39.01 -18.38
C SER A 645 17.74 39.68 -17.70
N ASP A 646 17.55 40.88 -17.12
CA ASP A 646 18.64 41.60 -16.45
C ASP A 646 18.98 41.02 -15.07
N ASN A 647 17.98 40.51 -14.34
CA ASN A 647 18.18 39.77 -13.10
C ASN A 647 18.89 38.41 -13.34
N LEU A 648 18.59 37.74 -14.45
CA LEU A 648 19.29 36.55 -14.91
C LEU A 648 20.75 36.80 -15.31
N LYS A 649 21.04 37.93 -15.96
CA LYS A 649 22.43 38.34 -16.23
C LYS A 649 23.23 38.56 -14.95
N ARG A 650 22.58 39.04 -13.88
CA ARG A 650 23.21 39.26 -12.57
C ARG A 650 23.41 37.97 -11.77
N THR A 651 22.54 36.98 -11.95
CA THR A 651 22.61 35.67 -11.26
C THR A 651 23.45 34.65 -12.03
N ASN A 652 24.57 35.11 -12.61
CA ASN A 652 25.49 34.28 -13.36
C ASN A 652 26.52 33.60 -12.43
N TYR A 653 27.18 32.56 -12.94
CA TYR A 653 28.19 31.80 -12.19
C TYR A 653 29.30 32.68 -11.59
N LYS A 654 29.80 33.68 -12.31
CA LYS A 654 30.87 34.57 -11.82
C LYS A 654 30.41 35.35 -10.58
N ASN A 655 29.22 35.92 -10.62
CA ASN A 655 28.68 36.71 -9.51
C ASN A 655 28.29 35.82 -8.32
N ILE A 656 27.71 34.64 -8.58
CA ILE A 656 27.43 33.63 -7.55
C ILE A 656 28.72 33.19 -6.85
N LYS A 657 29.76 32.88 -7.63
CA LYS A 657 31.09 32.52 -7.11
C LYS A 657 31.67 33.63 -6.25
N GLU A 658 31.62 34.86 -6.73
CA GLU A 658 32.13 36.02 -6.00
C GLU A 658 31.39 36.28 -4.68
N ARG A 659 30.09 35.97 -4.59
CA ARG A 659 29.29 36.19 -3.38
C ARG A 659 29.39 35.04 -2.38
N TYR A 660 29.23 33.80 -2.83
CA TYR A 660 28.91 32.66 -1.98
C TYR A 660 30.05 31.62 -1.84
N ASN A 661 31.08 31.67 -2.70
CA ASN A 661 32.22 30.75 -2.59
C ASN A 661 33.09 31.10 -1.39
N GLY A 662 33.60 30.09 -0.68
CA GLY A 662 34.43 30.36 0.49
C GLY A 662 34.86 29.19 1.34
N TYR A 663 34.02 28.17 1.46
CA TYR A 663 34.35 27.01 2.28
C TYR A 663 35.27 26.08 1.50
N GLN A 664 36.40 25.72 2.08
CA GLN A 664 37.32 24.76 1.49
C GLN A 664 37.37 23.52 2.36
N LEU A 665 36.94 22.39 1.80
CA LEU A 665 36.99 21.08 2.47
C LEU A 665 37.94 20.16 1.71
N VAL A 666 38.76 19.42 2.45
CA VAL A 666 39.75 18.51 1.88
C VAL A 666 39.32 17.07 2.13
N ASP A 667 39.30 16.27 1.06
CA ASP A 667 39.21 14.82 1.18
C ASP A 667 40.59 14.27 1.54
N ASN A 668 40.75 13.95 2.83
CA ASN A 668 42.02 13.49 3.38
C ASN A 668 42.51 12.16 2.80
N LYS A 669 41.67 11.36 2.11
CA LYS A 669 42.11 10.11 1.47
C LYS A 669 42.88 10.32 0.18
N ASN A 670 42.51 11.34 -0.60
CA ASN A 670 43.10 11.60 -1.93
C ASN A 670 43.71 13.00 -2.06
N GLY A 671 43.65 13.82 -1.01
CA GLY A 671 44.15 15.19 -1.00
C GLY A 671 43.32 16.18 -1.83
N LYS A 672 42.17 15.76 -2.37
CA LYS A 672 41.37 16.60 -3.25
C LYS A 672 40.66 17.68 -2.45
N LYS A 673 40.85 18.92 -2.88
CA LYS A 673 40.18 20.10 -2.32
C LYS A 673 38.86 20.35 -3.03
N TYR A 674 37.84 20.68 -2.26
CA TYR A 674 36.53 21.05 -2.75
C TYR A 674 36.18 22.46 -2.27
N GLU A 675 35.86 23.32 -3.22
CA GLU A 675 35.17 24.60 -2.98
C GLU A 675 33.70 24.30 -2.75
N ILE A 676 33.21 24.57 -1.53
CA ILE A 676 31.86 24.23 -1.09
C ILE A 676 31.04 25.51 -0.90
N TYR A 677 29.80 25.45 -1.37
CA TYR A 677 28.79 26.48 -1.29
C TYR A 677 27.65 26.01 -0.40
N SER A 678 27.03 26.95 0.32
CA SER A 678 25.76 26.73 1.03
C SER A 678 24.64 26.43 0.02
N PRO A 679 24.05 25.23 0.03
CA PRO A 679 22.95 24.88 -0.87
C PRO A 679 21.78 25.86 -0.79
N ILE A 680 21.40 26.34 0.40
CA ILE A 680 20.25 27.25 0.52
C ILE A 680 20.51 28.59 -0.17
N SER A 681 21.74 29.12 -0.08
CA SER A 681 22.08 30.43 -0.65
C SER A 681 22.03 30.34 -2.18
N ILE A 682 22.56 29.25 -2.74
CA ILE A 682 22.49 28.96 -4.17
C ILE A 682 21.04 28.77 -4.63
N ILE A 683 20.26 27.92 -3.95
CA ILE A 683 18.86 27.67 -4.30
C ILE A 683 18.02 28.96 -4.25
N LYS A 684 18.17 29.77 -3.20
CA LYS A 684 17.43 31.03 -3.06
C LYS A 684 17.82 32.03 -4.13
N SER A 685 19.09 32.09 -4.53
CA SER A 685 19.51 32.98 -5.62
C SER A 685 18.80 32.67 -6.94
N PHE A 686 18.65 31.39 -7.28
CA PHE A 686 17.87 30.96 -8.47
C PHE A 686 16.36 31.02 -8.27
N TYR A 687 15.86 30.86 -7.04
CA TYR A 687 14.43 30.96 -6.76
C TYR A 687 13.94 32.40 -6.92
N TYR A 688 14.67 33.36 -6.36
CA TYR A 688 14.31 34.77 -6.41
C TYR A 688 14.90 35.52 -7.62
N ASN A 689 15.75 34.88 -8.41
CA ASN A 689 16.47 35.48 -9.54
C ASN A 689 17.36 36.69 -9.14
N TYR A 690 17.88 36.73 -7.91
CA TYR A 690 18.86 37.74 -7.50
C TYR A 690 19.84 37.21 -6.46
N ILE A 691 20.99 37.88 -6.35
CA ILE A 691 22.02 37.56 -5.36
C ILE A 691 21.86 38.50 -4.17
N ASP A 692 21.72 37.94 -2.97
CA ASP A 692 21.60 38.70 -1.72
C ASP A 692 22.11 37.89 -0.52
N ASN A 693 21.94 38.43 0.68
CA ASN A 693 22.24 37.74 1.92
C ASN A 693 21.08 36.83 2.35
N PHE A 694 21.25 35.54 2.12
CA PHE A 694 20.31 34.49 2.52
C PHE A 694 20.75 33.76 3.81
N TRP A 695 21.81 34.25 4.44
CA TRP A 695 22.38 33.68 5.66
C TRP A 695 21.58 34.01 6.93
N ASN A 696 20.57 34.89 6.86
CA ASN A 696 19.89 35.44 8.04
C ASN A 696 18.44 34.97 8.34
N LYS A 697 18.06 35.09 9.63
CA LYS A 697 16.80 34.71 10.35
C LYS A 697 16.73 33.32 11.02
N THR A 698 17.66 32.96 11.92
CA THR A 698 17.54 31.75 12.77
C THR A 698 18.29 31.89 14.11
N GLU A 699 17.95 31.09 15.14
CA GLU A 699 18.64 30.97 16.45
C GLU A 699 20.18 30.94 16.42
N THR A 700 20.83 30.56 15.32
CA THR A 700 22.30 30.62 15.21
C THR A 700 22.85 32.05 15.25
N SER A 701 22.04 33.07 14.93
CA SER A 701 22.48 34.46 15.03
C SER A 701 22.66 34.88 16.48
N SER A 702 21.76 34.51 17.41
CA SER A 702 21.96 34.78 18.85
C SER A 702 23.22 34.09 19.38
N LEU A 703 23.47 32.85 18.96
CA LEU A 703 24.72 32.14 19.31
C LEU A 703 25.98 32.87 18.79
N LEU A 704 25.93 33.53 17.62
CA LEU A 704 27.03 34.38 17.17
C LEU A 704 27.23 35.57 18.13
N PHE A 705 26.15 36.24 18.53
CA PHE A 705 26.21 37.36 19.48
C PHE A 705 26.82 36.94 20.82
N ASP A 706 26.34 35.84 21.40
CA ASP A 706 26.78 35.35 22.71
C ASP A 706 28.26 34.95 22.69
N ASN A 707 28.69 34.23 21.65
CA ASN A 707 30.06 33.77 21.50
C ASN A 707 31.07 34.91 21.31
N ILE A 708 30.76 35.93 20.50
CA ILE A 708 31.66 37.08 20.28
C ILE A 708 31.73 37.99 21.51
N ASN A 709 30.68 38.04 22.31
CA ASN A 709 30.61 38.85 23.53
C ASN A 709 31.30 38.22 24.75
N MET A 710 31.77 36.97 24.64
CA MET A 710 32.52 36.33 25.71
C MET A 710 33.82 37.10 25.99
N LYS A 711 34.14 37.30 27.28
CA LYS A 711 35.26 38.12 27.75
C LYS A 711 36.62 37.41 27.62
N PHE A 712 36.98 36.97 26.42
CA PHE A 712 38.33 36.48 26.13
C PHE A 712 39.17 37.61 25.52
N GLY A 713 40.28 37.95 26.18
CA GLY A 713 41.20 38.98 25.68
C GLY A 713 41.70 38.64 24.27
N GLY A 714 41.62 39.60 23.35
CA GLY A 714 42.08 39.44 21.97
C GLY A 714 41.06 38.84 21.00
N LEU A 715 39.93 38.28 21.46
CA LEU A 715 38.95 37.64 20.56
C LEU A 715 38.27 38.66 19.63
N LYS A 716 37.95 39.85 20.16
CA LYS A 716 37.31 40.89 19.37
C LYS A 716 38.27 41.45 18.33
N GLU A 717 39.52 41.67 18.73
CA GLU A 717 40.59 42.14 17.87
C GLU A 717 40.88 41.12 16.75
N ASP A 718 40.89 39.83 17.08
CA ASP A 718 41.02 38.73 16.12
C ASP A 718 39.86 38.73 15.09
N ILE A 719 38.62 38.92 15.54
CA ILE A 719 37.46 39.00 14.63
C ILE A 719 37.53 40.23 13.74
N LEU A 720 37.90 41.40 14.29
CA LEU A 720 38.09 42.62 13.50
C LEU A 720 39.17 42.43 12.45
N TYR A 721 40.31 41.81 12.82
CA TYR A 721 41.35 41.44 11.87
C TYR A 721 40.82 40.54 10.75
N LEU A 722 40.03 39.50 11.06
CA LEU A 722 39.42 38.65 10.03
C LEU A 722 38.43 39.40 9.11
N MET A 723 37.82 40.49 9.60
CA MET A 723 36.90 41.32 8.82
C MET A 723 37.60 42.34 7.92
N GLU A 724 38.79 42.81 8.28
CA GLU A 724 39.49 43.88 7.55
C GLU A 724 39.84 43.49 6.10
N ASP A 725 40.30 42.26 5.86
CA ASP A 725 40.62 41.74 4.52
C ASP A 725 40.11 40.31 4.37
N LYS A 726 39.51 40.02 3.20
CA LYS A 726 39.03 38.67 2.84
C LYS A 726 40.12 37.59 2.83
N ASN A 727 41.39 37.99 2.76
CA ASN A 727 42.54 37.08 2.77
C ASN A 727 43.13 36.88 4.17
N ASN A 728 42.61 37.58 5.19
CA ASN A 728 43.10 37.43 6.54
C ASN A 728 42.72 36.05 7.09
N GLU A 729 43.73 35.38 7.65
CA GLU A 729 43.61 34.07 8.25
C GLU A 729 44.23 34.10 9.65
N LEU A 730 43.63 33.37 10.60
CA LEU A 730 44.11 33.26 11.97
C LEU A 730 44.43 31.82 12.34
N LYS A 731 45.63 31.58 12.87
CA LYS A 731 46.05 30.26 13.32
C LYS A 731 45.29 29.87 14.58
N ILE A 732 44.70 28.68 14.59
CA ILE A 732 43.97 28.16 15.74
C ILE A 732 44.40 26.73 16.09
N ASN A 733 44.21 26.36 17.36
CA ASN A 733 44.34 24.99 17.82
C ASN A 733 42.96 24.36 18.02
N ILE A 734 42.62 23.37 17.19
CA ILE A 734 41.34 22.65 17.25
C ILE A 734 41.38 21.41 18.17
N GLU A 735 42.55 20.97 18.63
CA GLU A 735 42.70 19.71 19.39
C GLU A 735 42.04 19.76 20.76
N LYS A 736 41.97 20.96 21.36
CA LYS A 736 41.36 21.19 22.66
C LYS A 736 39.86 21.49 22.59
N TYR A 737 39.26 21.50 21.38
CA TYR A 737 37.85 21.83 21.23
C TYR A 737 36.95 20.87 22.01
N GLN A 738 36.17 21.43 22.93
CA GLN A 738 35.10 20.75 23.63
C GLN A 738 33.74 21.31 23.22
N ASN A 739 32.78 20.42 23.00
CA ASN A 739 31.40 20.73 22.66
C ASN A 739 30.60 20.99 23.95
N ASN A 740 31.13 21.87 24.80
CA ASN A 740 30.56 22.27 26.09
C ASN A 740 30.71 23.78 26.22
N THR A 741 29.60 24.52 26.01
CA THR A 741 29.62 25.99 26.05
C THR A 741 29.87 26.54 27.46
N MET A 742 29.64 25.75 28.52
CA MET A 742 29.93 26.14 29.91
C MET A 742 31.42 26.17 30.26
N GLU A 743 32.26 25.44 29.52
CA GLU A 743 33.71 25.33 29.78
C GLU A 743 34.53 25.78 28.57
N ILE A 744 34.02 26.75 27.80
CA ILE A 744 34.87 27.41 26.79
C ILE A 744 36.04 28.05 27.54
N ASN A 745 37.24 27.54 27.32
CA ASN A 745 38.43 27.95 28.08
C ASN A 745 39.39 28.82 27.26
N SER A 746 39.11 29.01 25.96
CA SER A 746 39.99 29.79 25.09
C SER A 746 39.28 30.40 23.88
N LYS A 747 39.86 31.46 23.33
CA LYS A 747 39.43 32.03 22.04
C LYS A 747 39.49 31.02 20.89
N HIS A 748 40.39 30.04 20.94
CA HIS A 748 40.49 28.99 19.92
C HIS A 748 39.26 28.08 19.90
N GLU A 749 38.66 27.79 21.06
CA GLU A 749 37.44 27.00 21.15
C GLU A 749 36.26 27.74 20.55
N ILE A 750 36.14 29.06 20.81
CA ILE A 750 35.11 29.91 20.19
C ILE A 750 35.28 29.95 18.67
N LEU A 751 36.48 30.18 18.17
CA LEU A 751 36.74 30.21 16.72
C LEU A 751 36.43 28.85 16.08
N THR A 752 36.75 27.75 16.75
CA THR A 752 36.38 26.40 16.28
C THR A 752 34.86 26.19 16.31
N HIS A 753 34.18 26.70 17.32
CA HIS A 753 32.72 26.66 17.41
C HIS A 753 32.06 27.42 16.24
N LEU A 754 32.58 28.60 15.91
CA LEU A 754 32.13 29.40 14.75
C LEU A 754 32.35 28.67 13.42
N VAL A 755 33.38 27.82 13.30
CA VAL A 755 33.55 26.94 12.12
C VAL A 755 32.41 25.94 12.00
N HIS A 756 32.01 25.30 13.10
CA HIS A 756 30.90 24.33 13.09
C HIS A 756 29.53 24.99 12.87
N LEU A 757 29.36 26.25 13.30
CA LEU A 757 28.18 27.06 12.98
C LEU A 757 28.18 27.58 11.54
N GLY A 758 29.30 27.49 10.82
CA GLY A 758 29.48 27.97 9.46
C GLY A 758 29.78 29.47 9.35
N TYR A 759 30.08 30.17 10.45
CA TYR A 759 30.49 31.57 10.38
C TYR A 759 31.96 31.74 10.00
N LEU A 760 32.78 30.72 10.23
CA LEU A 760 34.17 30.65 9.77
C LEU A 760 34.40 29.39 8.92
N ALA A 761 35.36 29.46 8.01
CA ALA A 761 35.93 28.29 7.34
C ALA A 761 37.28 27.94 7.97
N TYR A 762 37.66 26.66 7.86
CA TYR A 762 38.92 26.14 8.40
C TYR A 762 39.80 25.60 7.28
N ASN A 763 41.03 26.07 7.23
CA ASN A 763 42.07 25.59 6.34
C ASN A 763 42.88 24.50 7.04
N ASN A 764 42.60 23.24 6.71
CA ASN A 764 43.27 22.07 7.29
C ASN A 764 44.80 22.08 7.12
N GLU A 765 45.32 22.62 6.01
CA GLU A 765 46.76 22.59 5.71
C GLU A 765 47.54 23.59 6.54
N LYS A 766 46.99 24.80 6.72
CA LYS A 766 47.63 25.88 7.47
C LYS A 766 47.27 25.85 8.96
N GLY A 767 46.20 25.16 9.33
CA GLY A 767 45.62 25.19 10.67
C GLY A 767 45.05 26.57 11.02
N THR A 768 44.46 27.25 10.03
CA THR A 768 43.95 28.62 10.16
C THR A 768 42.44 28.70 9.91
N VAL A 769 41.80 29.74 10.44
CA VAL A 769 40.41 30.11 10.15
C VAL A 769 40.31 31.44 9.44
N TYR A 770 39.24 31.60 8.66
CA TYR A 770 38.93 32.82 7.91
C TYR A 770 37.42 32.95 7.70
N ILE A 771 36.96 34.16 7.37
CA ILE A 771 35.56 34.39 7.00
C ILE A 771 35.37 33.85 5.56
N PRO A 772 34.44 32.91 5.33
CA PRO A 772 34.40 32.15 4.09
C PRO A 772 34.10 33.03 2.88
N ASN A 773 33.07 33.87 2.96
CA ASN A 773 32.53 34.54 1.78
C ASN A 773 31.89 35.90 2.13
N LYS A 774 31.52 36.68 1.11
CA LYS A 774 30.93 38.02 1.29
C LYS A 774 29.54 37.98 1.95
N GLU A 775 28.83 36.87 1.83
CA GLU A 775 27.54 36.67 2.49
C GLU A 775 27.71 36.62 4.01
N VAL A 776 28.59 35.75 4.49
CA VAL A 776 28.89 35.59 5.93
C VAL A 776 29.64 36.80 6.48
N HIS A 777 30.53 37.43 5.71
CA HIS A 777 31.21 38.66 6.13
C HIS A 777 30.21 39.76 6.50
N ARG A 778 29.12 39.92 5.73
CA ARG A 778 28.06 40.89 6.01
C ARG A 778 27.37 40.66 7.37
N GLU A 779 27.32 39.42 7.86
CA GLU A 779 26.77 39.10 9.19
C GLU A 779 27.60 39.68 10.31
N PHE A 780 28.92 39.61 10.18
CA PHE A 780 29.84 40.23 11.15
C PHE A 780 29.77 41.76 11.09
N GLU A 781 29.54 42.35 9.92
CA GLU A 781 29.35 43.80 9.78
C GLU A 781 28.06 44.27 10.48
N ILE A 782 26.93 43.59 10.26
CA ILE A 782 25.65 43.90 10.91
C ILE A 782 25.82 43.87 12.44
N PHE A 783 26.51 42.85 12.96
CA PHE A 783 26.83 42.73 14.38
C PHE A 783 27.61 43.94 14.93
N ASN A 784 28.61 44.44 14.21
CA ASN A 784 29.42 45.58 14.67
C ASN A 784 28.64 46.91 14.61
N CYS A 785 27.75 47.09 13.64
CA CYS A 785 26.93 48.30 13.52
C CYS A 785 25.87 48.42 14.63
N ASP A 786 25.22 47.33 15.06
CA ASP A 786 24.19 47.37 16.12
C ASP A 786 24.74 47.78 17.49
N LYS A 787 26.05 47.61 17.72
CA LYS A 787 26.75 48.06 18.93
C LYS A 787 27.10 49.54 18.96
N GLU A 788 27.27 50.17 17.80
CA GLU A 788 27.50 51.62 17.71
C GLU A 788 26.21 52.41 17.89
N ALA A 789 25.05 51.82 17.54
CA ALA A 789 23.73 52.42 17.74
C ALA A 789 23.16 52.29 19.17
N THR A 790 23.75 51.41 20.00
CA THR A 790 23.36 51.19 21.42
C THR A 790 24.32 51.81 22.43
N LYS A 791 25.38 52.48 21.98
CA LYS A 791 26.21 53.39 22.76
C LYS A 791 25.76 54.83 22.50
#